data_AF-A0A7J6LE93-F1
#
_entry.id   AF-A0A7J6LE93-F1
#
_cell.length_a   1.000
_cell.length_b   1.000
_cell.length_c   1.000
_cell.angle_alpha   90.00
_cell.angle_beta   90.00
_cell.angle_gamma   90.00
#
_symmetry.space_group_name_H-M   'P 1'
#
loop_
_entity.id
_entity.type
_entity.pdbx_description
1 polymer ?
#
loop_
_entity_poly.entity_id
_entity_poly.type
_entity_poly.pdbx_seq_one_letter_code
_entity_poly.pdbx_strand_id
1 'polypeptide(L)'
;MDRKQLQNVVDDDNAFDAPEEVTRGVALDYSAIDMSGLPNFGAAKPLSKICRSGRFEGLPPRCPADPMYIYPVTSVDVYTQDHQLTANSVVEFLEDVMEDCDITVKQDKFKLAMDVYDAWGQMASVCVLIFFLSEEQMRFCFRCDQGSRDVFLDVFERCRAHLMGEATPSTSAELLDSMPPLDMEDVDMPTVEELSFEVDMVEDTNESVKCEALSVLCDCGDVGAQAVLTRKGLMSKVLADEATCVVIAACRLLGHCESNEVTIQLLTDEEVAPSLLEGLLAAEPLSAKANKLADALVEVLRLSGDLVAQCDIHSVADASDIFVADNRVCRSLDQCLGIFPEWHKPKANPLGDMGLKVHNSLTDTKVPFIPINGKEVRMYVCGPTVYDSAHMGHARAYLTFDIIRRILEDYFQYRVFYQMNITDIDDKIILKARKAELVRQYSSSHHSLEKVKADCGFVVERNVQKAHQKLTEMKAENIDPSSREFEEQSTLVAQQEMKVGQAEDLKAKFDALSASPSADGQNFIDLCRDLLADWLDEQFGATIEDKEIFYAHARKYEKEFLEDCESLGIREPTVMTRITEYVPEVVEFIKTLVQRGIAYESKGSVYFDTERYKTHGFDYPKLVPSAGKGATDAEIAEGEGALSANATGGDFGSEKRHRNDFALWKSSKRGEPSWESPWGPGRPGWHIECSVMASEVLGAHIDIHGGGSDLKFPHHDNEIAQSEAYHFSDSCGSCDTADSQWVNYFLHAGHLHIKGLKMSKSLKNFITIRQALQSYTARQLRIMFLLQQWDKPINFSDQTIAEAKDKESRFNSFFNRVKELLRTRPPYSIRQKWEEESLDFSINDQIATAMAAVHEAICDNFNTSEAMTQLDNIVTAVNSYMVKSENPKAPLVQQAAQYVQKMLTIFGVADNADVLGLSSGAQGEESKTLSKVLTAFASFREQLRSAAQADKNKTLLRMCDELRDETMVDLGVRLEDKADGSSVWSLEDPLALKREIESKKAQKKREARLKERRKLETKVQEKAKELQRWTKALVDPVEFLRDESKYGSWDEAGLPLTFADGSEISKKARKQAVKEMDKHVKDHTEVEARGGQTYVQTVEKELNDFQEQLNHATASSDEESA
;
A
#
# COMPACT_ATOMS: atom_id res chain seq x y z
N MET A 1 57.41 1.18 -3.43
CA MET A 1 57.96 -0.02 -4.09
C MET A 1 56.91 -1.09 -3.90
N ASP A 2 55.93 -1.20 -4.80
CA ASP A 2 55.92 -1.70 -6.19
C ASP A 2 55.73 -3.22 -6.28
N ARG A 3 54.78 -3.56 -7.17
CA ARG A 3 54.41 -4.86 -7.71
C ARG A 3 55.66 -5.64 -8.10
N LYS A 4 55.84 -6.82 -7.52
CA LYS A 4 56.37 -8.05 -8.15
C LYS A 4 56.75 -9.04 -7.06
N GLN A 5 55.85 -9.97 -6.79
CA GLN A 5 56.16 -11.39 -6.54
C GLN A 5 54.85 -12.11 -6.23
N LEU A 6 54.17 -12.55 -7.28
CA LEU A 6 53.34 -13.76 -7.36
C LEU A 6 52.69 -13.78 -8.75
N GLN A 7 53.48 -14.15 -9.75
CA GLN A 7 52.97 -14.61 -11.04
C GLN A 7 54.01 -15.52 -11.68
N ASN A 8 53.50 -16.58 -12.32
CA ASN A 8 54.15 -17.64 -13.12
C ASN A 8 54.34 -18.94 -12.31
N VAL A 9 53.73 -20.08 -12.64
CA VAL A 9 53.24 -20.56 -13.95
C VAL A 9 52.02 -21.47 -13.74
N VAL A 10 51.00 -21.24 -14.57
CA VAL A 10 49.85 -22.10 -14.89
C VAL A 10 50.33 -23.18 -15.88
N ASP A 11 49.91 -24.43 -15.73
CA ASP A 11 49.29 -25.25 -16.80
C ASP A 11 49.16 -26.74 -16.40
N ASP A 12 48.04 -27.31 -16.85
CA ASP A 12 47.60 -28.71 -16.93
C ASP A 12 46.84 -29.38 -15.75
N ASP A 13 45.55 -29.05 -15.70
CA ASP A 13 44.41 -29.90 -16.12
C ASP A 13 44.03 -31.23 -15.41
N ASN A 14 42.73 -31.26 -15.09
CA ASN A 14 41.80 -32.38 -14.88
C ASN A 14 41.58 -32.93 -13.46
N ALA A 15 40.73 -32.22 -12.70
CA ALA A 15 39.52 -32.82 -12.12
C ALA A 15 38.57 -31.71 -11.60
N PHE A 16 37.33 -31.70 -12.12
CA PHE A 16 36.15 -30.90 -11.74
C PHE A 16 36.06 -29.44 -12.24
N ASP A 17 35.51 -29.32 -13.45
CA ASP A 17 34.72 -28.17 -13.91
C ASP A 17 33.29 -28.26 -13.36
N ALA A 18 32.89 -27.32 -12.48
CA ALA A 18 31.53 -26.76 -12.32
C ALA A 18 31.49 -25.82 -11.09
N PRO A 19 31.00 -24.56 -11.19
CA PRO A 19 30.71 -23.73 -10.03
C PRO A 19 29.19 -23.71 -9.76
N GLU A 20 28.67 -24.81 -9.22
CA GLU A 20 27.44 -24.82 -8.42
C GLU A 20 27.78 -25.45 -7.06
N GLU A 21 27.01 -25.08 -6.02
CA GLU A 21 27.10 -25.52 -4.62
C GLU A 21 27.98 -24.69 -3.65
N VAL A 22 27.40 -23.62 -3.11
CA VAL A 22 27.71 -23.16 -1.74
C VAL A 22 26.56 -23.55 -0.84
N THR A 23 26.83 -24.47 0.08
CA THR A 23 25.83 -25.09 0.94
C THR A 23 25.67 -24.33 2.26
N ARG A 24 24.46 -23.79 2.51
CA ARG A 24 23.99 -23.37 3.84
C ARG A 24 23.27 -24.55 4.48
N GLY A 25 23.75 -25.03 5.63
CA GLY A 25 23.07 -26.07 6.41
C GLY A 25 22.10 -25.45 7.42
N VAL A 26 20.90 -26.02 7.52
CA VAL A 26 20.00 -25.90 8.67
C VAL A 26 19.83 -27.30 9.23
N ALA A 27 20.26 -27.52 10.48
CA ALA A 27 19.90 -28.71 11.25
C ALA A 27 18.58 -28.40 11.96
N LEU A 28 17.50 -29.05 11.57
CA LEU A 28 16.26 -29.05 12.34
C LEU A 28 16.41 -30.13 13.42
N ASP A 29 16.37 -29.73 14.69
CA ASP A 29 16.43 -30.65 15.83
C ASP A 29 15.05 -31.26 16.08
N TYR A 30 14.99 -32.58 16.17
CA TYR A 30 13.75 -33.37 16.28
C TYR A 30 13.27 -33.43 17.75
N SER A 31 13.11 -32.28 18.40
CA SER A 31 12.71 -32.21 19.81
C SER A 31 11.69 -31.11 20.09
N ALA A 32 10.51 -31.25 19.50
CA ALA A 32 9.22 -30.72 19.95
C ALA A 32 8.18 -31.47 19.10
N ILE A 33 7.38 -32.43 19.55
CA ILE A 33 6.75 -32.77 20.84
C ILE A 33 6.50 -34.29 20.80
N ASP A 34 6.93 -35.09 21.79
CA ASP A 34 6.01 -35.63 22.82
C ASP A 34 6.70 -36.56 23.84
N MET A 35 5.94 -36.83 24.89
CA MET A 35 6.21 -36.97 26.30
C MET A 35 6.75 -38.30 26.85
N SER A 36 7.10 -38.21 28.14
CA SER A 36 6.84 -39.19 29.20
C SER A 36 7.75 -40.43 29.28
N GLY A 37 8.65 -40.37 30.25
CA GLY A 37 9.44 -41.53 30.67
C GLY A 37 10.54 -41.18 31.66
N LEU A 38 10.21 -40.53 32.79
CA LEU A 38 11.17 -40.52 33.91
C LEU A 38 11.04 -41.82 34.70
N PRO A 39 12.16 -42.39 35.17
CA PRO A 39 12.19 -42.96 36.51
C PRO A 39 13.21 -42.22 37.37
N ASN A 40 12.67 -41.46 38.33
CA ASN A 40 13.09 -41.38 39.73
C ASN A 40 14.57 -41.63 40.06
N PHE A 41 15.32 -40.55 40.32
CA PHE A 41 16.20 -40.38 41.49
C PHE A 41 16.36 -38.85 41.65
N GLY A 42 16.02 -38.17 42.73
CA GLY A 42 16.17 -38.50 44.14
C GLY A 42 16.89 -37.32 44.81
N ALA A 43 16.12 -36.41 45.39
CA ALA A 43 16.50 -35.43 46.42
C ALA A 43 17.54 -34.31 46.11
N ALA A 44 17.06 -33.08 46.38
CA ALA A 44 17.73 -31.99 47.12
C ALA A 44 18.34 -30.77 46.37
N LYS A 45 17.61 -29.66 46.53
CA LYS A 45 18.02 -28.25 46.72
C LYS A 45 18.20 -27.33 45.49
N PRO A 46 17.73 -26.06 45.58
CA PRO A 46 17.66 -25.14 44.44
C PRO A 46 18.92 -24.29 44.30
N LEU A 47 19.42 -24.10 43.07
CA LEU A 47 20.51 -23.18 42.77
C LEU A 47 19.96 -21.82 42.35
N SER A 48 19.70 -21.00 43.37
CA SER A 48 19.72 -19.54 43.23
C SER A 48 21.16 -19.03 43.37
N LYS A 49 21.56 -18.08 42.52
CA LYS A 49 22.83 -17.30 42.48
C LYS A 49 24.11 -18.07 42.10
N ILE A 50 24.74 -17.65 40.99
CA ILE A 50 26.08 -17.01 40.95
C ILE A 50 26.24 -16.24 39.63
N CYS A 51 26.89 -15.08 39.74
CA CYS A 51 27.08 -14.01 38.77
C CYS A 51 28.22 -14.23 37.76
N ARG A 52 28.12 -13.49 36.64
CA ARG A 52 29.18 -12.77 35.90
C ARG A 52 30.43 -13.56 35.48
N SER A 53 30.69 -13.64 34.17
CA SER A 53 31.80 -12.96 33.49
C SER A 53 31.96 -13.43 32.03
N GLY A 54 32.43 -12.53 31.16
CA GLY A 54 33.33 -12.90 30.06
C GLY A 54 32.72 -13.16 28.67
N ARG A 55 33.05 -12.23 27.77
CA ARG A 55 32.87 -12.25 26.30
C ARG A 55 33.20 -13.58 25.58
N PHE A 56 32.31 -13.96 24.68
CA PHE A 56 32.54 -14.41 23.29
C PHE A 56 31.40 -13.75 22.47
N GLU A 57 31.61 -12.62 21.78
CA GLU A 57 32.01 -12.50 20.37
C GLU A 57 31.38 -13.54 19.43
N GLY A 58 30.41 -13.08 18.61
CA GLY A 58 29.84 -13.80 17.47
C GLY A 58 28.34 -14.09 17.59
N LEU A 59 27.49 -13.18 17.12
CA LEU A 59 26.11 -13.52 16.74
C LEU A 59 26.16 -14.53 15.56
N PRO A 60 25.33 -15.59 15.56
CA PRO A 60 25.22 -16.49 14.42
C PRO A 60 24.64 -15.74 13.20
N PRO A 61 25.13 -16.00 11.97
CA PRO A 61 24.58 -15.37 10.76
C PRO A 61 23.13 -15.82 10.53
N ARG A 62 22.23 -14.85 10.30
CA ARG A 62 20.84 -15.08 9.89
C ARG A 62 20.80 -15.74 8.50
N CYS A 63 20.13 -16.89 8.41
CA CYS A 63 19.91 -17.64 7.18
C CYS A 63 18.77 -17.00 6.36
N PRO A 64 18.97 -16.69 5.07
CA PRO A 64 17.91 -16.29 4.14
C PRO A 64 17.16 -17.51 3.59
N ALA A 65 15.84 -17.41 3.56
CA ALA A 65 14.92 -18.37 2.94
C ALA A 65 14.88 -18.21 1.40
N ASP A 66 15.13 -19.30 0.66
CA ASP A 66 14.30 -19.78 -0.48
C ASP A 66 14.89 -21.07 -1.13
N PRO A 67 14.11 -21.85 -1.90
CA PRO A 67 14.14 -23.32 -1.91
C PRO A 67 14.85 -23.95 -3.12
N MET A 68 15.48 -25.13 -2.93
CA MET A 68 15.45 -26.26 -3.89
C MET A 68 16.21 -27.50 -3.35
N TYR A 69 15.48 -28.62 -3.32
CA TYR A 69 15.90 -30.03 -3.09
C TYR A 69 16.83 -30.31 -1.89
N ILE A 70 16.22 -30.54 -0.73
CA ILE A 70 16.88 -31.05 0.48
C ILE A 70 16.78 -32.57 0.47
N TYR A 71 17.89 -33.29 0.27
CA TYR A 71 17.99 -34.64 0.82
C TYR A 71 18.05 -34.51 2.35
N PRO A 72 17.28 -35.31 3.12
CA PRO A 72 17.19 -35.12 4.57
C PRO A 72 18.58 -35.25 5.19
N VAL A 73 19.05 -34.18 5.84
CA VAL A 73 20.19 -34.30 6.75
C VAL A 73 19.66 -35.05 7.96
N THR A 74 19.96 -36.34 8.04
CA THR A 74 19.60 -37.17 9.18
C THR A 74 20.73 -37.13 10.21
N SER A 75 20.37 -37.15 11.49
CA SER A 75 21.34 -37.12 12.57
C SER A 75 21.12 -38.22 13.60
N VAL A 76 22.22 -38.70 14.18
CA VAL A 76 22.22 -39.69 15.25
C VAL A 76 22.94 -39.09 16.46
N ASP A 77 22.28 -39.09 17.60
CA ASP A 77 22.86 -38.62 18.85
C ASP A 77 23.38 -39.80 19.67
N VAL A 78 24.65 -39.74 20.05
CA VAL A 78 25.34 -40.80 20.79
C VAL A 78 25.95 -40.21 22.05
N TYR A 79 25.74 -40.90 23.17
CA TYR A 79 26.30 -40.51 24.46
C TYR A 79 27.47 -41.43 24.81
N THR A 80 28.66 -40.87 24.98
CA THR A 80 29.91 -41.63 25.22
C THR A 80 30.87 -40.83 26.07
N GLN A 81 31.65 -41.53 26.90
CA GLN A 81 32.64 -40.92 27.79
C GLN A 81 33.95 -40.52 27.07
N ASP A 82 34.20 -41.03 25.85
CA ASP A 82 35.39 -40.69 25.05
C ASP A 82 35.03 -40.40 23.58
N HIS A 83 35.04 -39.12 23.26
CA HIS A 83 34.72 -38.51 21.97
C HIS A 83 35.64 -38.91 20.83
N GLN A 84 36.95 -38.92 21.10
CA GLN A 84 37.96 -39.18 20.06
C GLN A 84 38.00 -40.66 19.70
N LEU A 85 37.87 -41.53 20.71
CA LEU A 85 37.88 -42.97 20.51
C LEU A 85 36.66 -43.42 19.71
N THR A 86 35.48 -42.84 20.00
CA THR A 86 34.24 -43.12 19.27
C THR A 86 34.31 -42.62 17.83
N ALA A 87 34.83 -41.40 17.58
CA ALA A 87 35.03 -40.90 16.22
C ALA A 87 36.01 -41.77 15.40
N ASN A 88 37.08 -42.26 16.02
CA ASN A 88 38.04 -43.15 15.36
C ASN A 88 37.44 -44.54 15.09
N SER A 89 36.67 -45.11 16.03
CA SER A 89 35.94 -46.37 15.82
C SER A 89 34.90 -46.25 14.70
N VAL A 90 34.28 -45.08 14.54
CA VAL A 90 33.35 -44.81 13.42
C VAL A 90 34.09 -44.76 12.09
N VAL A 91 35.28 -44.16 12.04
CA VAL A 91 36.11 -44.17 10.83
C VAL A 91 36.51 -45.60 10.46
N GLU A 92 37.01 -46.40 11.41
CA GLU A 92 37.37 -47.80 11.17
C GLU A 92 36.16 -48.66 10.75
N PHE A 93 34.99 -48.46 11.37
CA PHE A 93 33.76 -49.16 11.00
C PHE A 93 33.27 -48.80 9.60
N LEU A 94 33.35 -47.52 9.21
CA LEU A 94 32.95 -47.08 7.88
C LEU A 94 33.91 -47.61 6.81
N GLU A 95 35.19 -47.76 7.14
CA GLU A 95 36.16 -48.46 6.29
C GLU A 95 35.79 -49.95 6.12
N ASP A 96 35.35 -50.64 7.19
CA ASP A 96 34.97 -52.07 7.17
C ASP A 96 33.60 -52.36 6.50
N VAL A 97 32.58 -51.53 6.76
CA VAL A 97 31.23 -51.76 6.19
C VAL A 97 31.16 -51.48 4.70
N MET A 98 32.09 -50.67 4.21
CA MET A 98 32.09 -50.18 2.86
C MET A 98 33.32 -50.65 2.09
N GLU A 99 33.95 -51.74 2.53
CA GLU A 99 35.12 -52.38 1.93
C GLU A 99 34.89 -52.81 0.45
N ASP A 100 33.63 -52.87 0.00
CA ASP A 100 33.23 -53.10 -1.40
C ASP A 100 33.13 -51.80 -2.26
N CYS A 101 33.32 -50.61 -1.66
CA CYS A 101 33.24 -49.29 -2.29
C CYS A 101 34.58 -48.54 -2.15
N ASP A 102 35.07 -47.92 -3.22
CA ASP A 102 36.41 -47.32 -3.29
C ASP A 102 36.47 -45.99 -2.50
N ILE A 103 36.78 -46.05 -1.20
CA ILE A 103 36.62 -44.92 -0.26
C ILE A 103 37.97 -44.29 0.14
N THR A 104 38.01 -42.95 0.14
CA THR A 104 39.19 -42.17 0.57
C THR A 104 38.89 -41.31 1.80
N VAL A 105 39.34 -41.73 2.99
CA VAL A 105 39.16 -40.99 4.26
C VAL A 105 40.28 -39.96 4.51
N LYS A 106 39.94 -38.73 4.89
CA LYS A 106 40.89 -37.67 5.33
C LYS A 106 40.76 -37.44 6.85
N GLN A 107 41.75 -37.89 7.63
CA GLN A 107 41.65 -38.05 9.10
C GLN A 107 41.72 -36.74 9.92
N ASP A 108 42.04 -35.59 9.33
CA ASP A 108 42.47 -34.40 10.10
C ASP A 108 41.36 -33.39 10.40
N LYS A 109 40.12 -33.69 9.99
CA LYS A 109 38.93 -32.85 10.19
C LYS A 109 37.79 -33.78 10.58
N PHE A 110 37.01 -33.44 11.62
CA PHE A 110 35.81 -34.22 12.04
C PHE A 110 34.62 -34.08 11.08
N LYS A 111 34.95 -34.07 9.79
CA LYS A 111 34.11 -34.13 8.62
C LYS A 111 34.71 -35.23 7.75
N LEU A 112 34.03 -36.36 7.73
CA LEU A 112 34.39 -37.49 6.88
C LEU A 112 33.64 -37.34 5.56
N ALA A 113 34.31 -37.50 4.42
CA ALA A 113 33.68 -37.49 3.11
C ALA A 113 34.18 -38.71 2.33
N MET A 114 33.26 -39.43 1.71
CA MET A 114 33.50 -40.71 1.04
C MET A 114 32.60 -40.87 -0.17
N ASP A 115 33.12 -41.47 -1.25
CA ASP A 115 32.36 -41.74 -2.46
C ASP A 115 31.93 -43.21 -2.43
N VAL A 116 30.64 -43.46 -2.63
CA VAL A 116 30.01 -44.77 -2.46
C VAL A 116 29.33 -45.16 -3.76
N TYR A 117 29.50 -46.41 -4.20
CA TYR A 117 28.90 -46.89 -5.43
C TYR A 117 27.85 -47.95 -5.11
N ASP A 118 26.67 -47.83 -5.72
CA ASP A 118 25.65 -48.86 -5.58
C ASP A 118 25.97 -50.12 -6.43
N ALA A 119 25.19 -51.18 -6.26
CA ALA A 119 25.34 -52.44 -7.02
C ALA A 119 25.14 -52.28 -8.55
N TRP A 120 24.68 -51.11 -9.00
CA TRP A 120 24.47 -50.74 -10.41
C TRP A 120 25.55 -49.78 -10.94
N GLY A 121 26.53 -49.40 -10.10
CA GLY A 121 27.66 -48.55 -10.45
C GLY A 121 27.39 -47.05 -10.38
N GLN A 122 26.30 -46.59 -9.76
CA GLN A 122 26.04 -45.16 -9.54
C GLN A 122 26.79 -44.66 -8.30
N MET A 123 27.54 -43.56 -8.46
CA MET A 123 28.33 -42.93 -7.41
C MET A 123 27.47 -41.93 -6.61
N ALA A 124 27.60 -41.95 -5.29
CA ALA A 124 27.01 -40.96 -4.38
C ALA A 124 28.05 -40.59 -3.31
N SER A 125 28.29 -39.29 -3.10
CA SER A 125 29.30 -38.85 -2.11
C SER A 125 28.63 -38.60 -0.76
N VAL A 126 28.94 -39.44 0.22
CA VAL A 126 28.42 -39.33 1.60
C VAL A 126 29.42 -38.56 2.46
N CYS A 127 28.90 -37.57 3.17
CA CYS A 127 29.64 -36.75 4.11
C CYS A 127 29.05 -36.90 5.51
N VAL A 128 29.87 -37.30 6.48
CA VAL A 128 29.50 -37.39 7.90
C VAL A 128 30.15 -36.23 8.65
N LEU A 129 29.32 -35.41 9.30
CA LEU A 129 29.73 -34.31 10.16
C LEU A 129 29.56 -34.72 11.61
N ILE A 130 30.60 -34.59 12.42
CA ILE A 130 30.56 -34.93 13.84
C ILE A 130 30.54 -33.64 14.66
N PHE A 131 29.52 -33.47 15.48
CA PHE A 131 29.33 -32.35 16.38
C PHE A 131 29.41 -32.82 17.82
N PHE A 132 30.29 -32.23 18.62
CA PHE A 132 30.36 -32.47 20.06
C PHE A 132 29.44 -31.46 20.75
N LEU A 133 28.32 -31.94 21.32
CA LEU A 133 27.31 -31.10 21.97
C LEU A 133 27.62 -30.88 23.46
N SER A 134 28.27 -31.85 24.11
CA SER A 134 28.82 -31.75 25.47
C SER A 134 29.93 -32.80 25.69
N GLU A 135 30.68 -32.76 26.80
CA GLU A 135 31.75 -33.73 27.13
C GLU A 135 31.31 -35.21 27.09
N GLU A 136 30.01 -35.50 27.14
CA GLU A 136 29.47 -36.87 27.05
C GLU A 136 28.48 -37.06 25.88
N GLN A 137 28.24 -36.05 25.04
CA GLN A 137 27.23 -36.09 23.98
C GLN A 137 27.78 -35.65 22.62
N MET A 138 27.58 -36.49 21.61
CA MET A 138 27.89 -36.21 20.22
C MET A 138 26.68 -36.36 19.32
N ARG A 139 26.66 -35.57 18.26
CA ARG A 139 25.70 -35.64 17.16
C ARG A 139 26.43 -35.89 15.86
N PHE A 140 26.03 -36.92 15.13
CA PHE A 140 26.53 -37.25 13.80
C PHE A 140 25.49 -36.82 12.79
N CYS A 141 25.83 -35.97 11.82
CA CYS A 141 24.94 -35.58 10.74
C CYS A 141 25.45 -36.15 9.41
N PHE A 142 24.60 -36.88 8.71
CA PHE A 142 24.91 -37.48 7.43
C PHE A 142 24.37 -36.62 6.31
N ARG A 143 25.16 -36.45 5.25
CA ARG A 143 24.81 -35.64 4.09
C ARG A 143 25.33 -36.28 2.83
N CYS A 144 24.46 -36.61 1.89
CA CYS A 144 24.84 -37.17 0.60
C CYS A 144 24.68 -36.13 -0.52
N ASP A 145 25.60 -36.08 -1.48
CA ASP A 145 25.34 -35.46 -2.78
C ASP A 145 24.78 -36.48 -3.77
N GLN A 146 24.27 -36.00 -4.90
CA GLN A 146 23.51 -36.73 -5.94
C GLN A 146 23.63 -38.27 -5.88
N GLY A 147 22.53 -38.94 -5.52
CA GLY A 147 22.46 -40.40 -5.45
C GLY A 147 21.04 -40.91 -5.16
N SER A 148 20.79 -42.20 -5.43
CA SER A 148 19.49 -42.84 -5.12
C SER A 148 19.21 -42.78 -3.61
N ARG A 149 18.01 -42.32 -3.23
CA ARG A 149 17.50 -42.26 -1.84
C ARG A 149 17.74 -43.58 -1.08
N ASP A 150 17.69 -44.70 -1.78
CA ASP A 150 17.84 -46.04 -1.22
C ASP A 150 19.27 -46.31 -0.71
N VAL A 151 20.28 -45.76 -1.39
CA VAL A 151 21.71 -45.87 -1.00
C VAL A 151 21.96 -45.06 0.27
N PHE A 152 21.40 -43.85 0.35
CA PHE A 152 21.50 -43.01 1.54
C PHE A 152 20.85 -43.67 2.77
N LEU A 153 19.65 -44.24 2.60
CA LEU A 153 18.93 -44.88 3.70
C LEU A 153 19.63 -46.15 4.20
N ASP A 154 20.18 -46.98 3.30
CA ASP A 154 20.91 -48.20 3.69
C ASP A 154 22.22 -47.85 4.44
N VAL A 155 23.00 -46.89 3.94
CA VAL A 155 24.22 -46.43 4.61
C VAL A 155 23.91 -45.79 5.96
N PHE A 156 22.89 -44.91 6.02
CA PHE A 156 22.50 -44.24 7.26
C PHE A 156 22.07 -45.24 8.34
N GLU A 157 21.24 -46.23 8.01
CA GLU A 157 20.69 -47.15 8.99
C GLU A 157 21.70 -48.19 9.48
N ARG A 158 22.62 -48.65 8.62
CA ARG A 158 23.75 -49.50 9.07
C ARG A 158 24.66 -48.75 10.04
N CYS A 159 24.91 -47.46 9.76
CA CYS A 159 25.71 -46.61 10.64
C CYS A 159 24.99 -46.30 11.96
N ARG A 160 23.70 -45.96 11.90
CA ARG A 160 22.85 -45.72 13.08
C ARG A 160 22.80 -46.95 13.96
N ALA A 161 22.52 -48.12 13.39
CA ALA A 161 22.42 -49.36 14.14
C ALA A 161 23.73 -49.67 14.88
N HIS A 162 24.89 -49.54 14.21
CA HIS A 162 26.18 -49.77 14.86
C HIS A 162 26.48 -48.74 15.97
N LEU A 163 26.25 -47.45 15.70
CA LEU A 163 26.47 -46.36 16.67
C LEU A 163 25.60 -46.48 17.92
N MET A 164 24.38 -47.00 17.77
CA MET A 164 23.43 -47.20 18.86
C MET A 164 23.55 -48.59 19.52
N GLY A 165 24.45 -49.46 19.02
CA GLY A 165 24.62 -50.83 19.52
C GLY A 165 23.47 -51.78 19.17
N GLU A 166 22.67 -51.43 18.15
CA GLU A 166 21.57 -52.22 17.60
C GLU A 166 22.09 -53.23 16.56
N ALA A 167 21.34 -54.30 16.31
CA ALA A 167 21.70 -55.27 15.27
C ALA A 167 21.57 -54.63 13.88
N THR A 168 22.63 -54.68 13.07
CA THR A 168 22.63 -54.14 11.70
C THR A 168 21.63 -54.89 10.82
N PRO A 169 20.71 -54.18 10.11
CA PRO A 169 19.77 -54.80 9.17
C PRO A 169 20.53 -55.49 8.02
N SER A 170 20.08 -56.67 7.58
CA SER A 170 20.83 -57.44 6.58
C SER A 170 20.47 -57.09 5.13
N THR A 171 19.29 -56.48 4.90
CA THR A 171 18.84 -55.99 3.58
C THR A 171 17.91 -54.77 3.69
N SER A 172 17.85 -53.95 2.62
CA SER A 172 16.99 -52.76 2.54
C SER A 172 15.48 -53.06 2.66
N ALA A 173 15.07 -54.31 2.40
CA ALA A 173 13.68 -54.76 2.53
C ALA A 173 13.26 -55.06 3.97
N GLU A 174 14.17 -55.52 4.83
CA GLU A 174 13.90 -55.73 6.27
C GLU A 174 13.65 -54.40 7.01
N LEU A 175 14.18 -53.30 6.46
CA LEU A 175 14.12 -51.94 7.01
C LEU A 175 12.73 -51.28 6.89
N LEU A 176 12.02 -51.58 5.80
CA LEU A 176 10.65 -51.14 5.58
C LEU A 176 9.63 -51.98 6.38
N ASP A 177 9.97 -53.24 6.67
CA ASP A 177 9.10 -54.19 7.38
C ASP A 177 9.23 -54.11 8.92
N SER A 178 10.27 -53.44 9.45
CA SER A 178 10.48 -53.24 10.90
C SER A 178 9.82 -51.98 11.47
N MET A 179 9.09 -51.20 10.67
CA MET A 179 8.32 -50.06 11.16
C MET A 179 7.01 -50.54 11.81
N PRO A 180 6.76 -50.29 13.11
CA PRO A 180 5.55 -50.77 13.75
C PRO A 180 4.30 -49.99 13.26
N PRO A 181 3.13 -50.65 13.10
CA PRO A 181 1.87 -49.97 12.90
C PRO A 181 1.42 -49.29 14.21
N LEU A 182 0.94 -48.05 14.11
CA LEU A 182 0.42 -47.29 15.25
C LEU A 182 -0.92 -47.87 15.73
N ASP A 183 -0.90 -48.63 16.82
CA ASP A 183 -2.08 -49.10 17.55
C ASP A 183 -2.17 -48.30 18.87
N MET A 184 -3.16 -47.42 18.98
CA MET A 184 -3.32 -46.42 20.05
C MET A 184 -4.36 -46.88 21.08
N GLU A 185 -4.18 -48.05 21.73
CA GLU A 185 -5.14 -48.56 22.72
C GLU A 185 -4.67 -48.66 24.19
N ASP A 186 -3.43 -48.31 24.58
CA ASP A 186 -3.02 -48.42 26.01
C ASP A 186 -2.02 -47.33 26.49
N VAL A 187 -2.46 -46.07 26.60
CA VAL A 187 -1.77 -45.05 27.43
C VAL A 187 -2.79 -44.29 28.29
N ASP A 188 -2.74 -44.52 29.61
CA ASP A 188 -3.58 -43.85 30.61
C ASP A 188 -3.19 -42.37 30.79
N MET A 189 -4.16 -41.48 30.58
CA MET A 189 -4.04 -40.03 30.82
C MET A 189 -4.15 -39.69 32.33
N PRO A 190 -3.33 -38.77 32.87
CA PRO A 190 -3.50 -38.28 34.24
C PRO A 190 -4.80 -37.45 34.39
N THR A 191 -5.49 -37.63 35.52
CA THR A 191 -6.81 -37.03 35.77
C THR A 191 -6.76 -35.55 36.15
N VAL A 192 -7.83 -34.83 35.77
CA VAL A 192 -8.10 -33.38 35.83
C VAL A 192 -7.86 -32.67 37.18
N GLU A 193 -7.57 -33.38 38.27
CA GLU A 193 -7.30 -32.79 39.59
C GLU A 193 -5.84 -32.31 39.80
N GLU A 194 -4.91 -32.60 38.86
CA GLU A 194 -3.49 -32.20 38.99
C GLU A 194 -3.09 -30.93 38.18
N LEU A 195 -4.04 -30.26 37.51
CA LEU A 195 -3.82 -29.02 36.75
C LEU A 195 -4.60 -27.82 37.31
N SER A 196 -4.74 -27.71 38.63
CA SER A 196 -5.24 -26.50 39.29
C SER A 196 -4.08 -25.69 39.89
N PHE A 197 -3.64 -24.64 39.19
CA PHE A 197 -2.94 -23.52 39.83
C PHE A 197 -3.91 -22.34 39.97
N GLU A 198 -4.22 -22.00 41.23
CA GLU A 198 -5.00 -20.83 41.63
C GLU A 198 -4.27 -19.54 41.24
N VAL A 199 -4.93 -18.67 40.46
CA VAL A 199 -4.54 -17.27 40.31
C VAL A 199 -5.36 -16.45 41.29
N ASP A 200 -4.68 -15.96 42.33
CA ASP A 200 -5.25 -15.04 43.32
C ASP A 200 -5.69 -13.73 42.67
N MET A 201 -6.92 -13.34 43.01
CA MET A 201 -7.62 -12.15 42.58
C MET A 201 -6.95 -10.87 43.10
N VAL A 202 -6.80 -9.87 42.23
CA VAL A 202 -6.68 -8.46 42.63
C VAL A 202 -7.81 -7.68 41.97
N GLU A 203 -8.64 -7.08 42.81
CA GLU A 203 -9.91 -6.42 42.52
C GLU A 203 -9.76 -5.03 41.87
N ASP A 204 -10.84 -4.65 41.15
CA ASP A 204 -11.36 -3.28 40.90
C ASP A 204 -10.63 -2.40 39.84
N THR A 205 -11.24 -1.92 38.73
CA THR A 205 -12.62 -1.44 38.49
C THR A 205 -12.97 -1.33 36.98
N ASN A 206 -14.23 -1.68 36.64
CA ASN A 206 -15.15 -1.17 35.60
C ASN A 206 -14.70 -0.92 34.13
N GLU A 207 -15.09 -1.81 33.21
CA GLU A 207 -16.22 -1.61 32.26
C GLU A 207 -16.52 -2.91 31.49
N SER A 208 -17.78 -3.12 31.14
CA SER A 208 -18.40 -4.39 30.76
C SER A 208 -18.23 -4.76 29.28
N VAL A 209 -17.78 -5.99 29.00
CA VAL A 209 -18.29 -6.80 27.88
C VAL A 209 -18.52 -8.23 28.41
N LYS A 210 -19.77 -8.55 28.74
CA LYS A 210 -20.21 -9.92 29.01
C LYS A 210 -20.30 -10.67 27.69
N CYS A 211 -19.55 -11.77 27.58
CA CYS A 211 -19.74 -12.79 26.55
C CYS A 211 -21.05 -13.55 26.81
N GLU A 212 -22.11 -13.19 26.10
CA GLU A 212 -23.34 -14.00 25.93
C GLU A 212 -23.40 -14.64 24.52
N ALA A 213 -22.25 -15.03 23.95
CA ALA A 213 -22.20 -15.62 22.61
C ALA A 213 -22.07 -17.16 22.59
N LEU A 214 -21.82 -17.81 23.73
CA LEU A 214 -21.49 -19.24 23.77
C LEU A 214 -22.60 -20.17 24.27
N SER A 215 -23.72 -19.65 24.80
CA SER A 215 -24.84 -20.49 25.24
C SER A 215 -25.98 -20.65 24.21
N VAL A 216 -25.82 -20.11 23.00
CA VAL A 216 -26.85 -20.20 21.93
C VAL A 216 -26.50 -21.27 20.89
N LEU A 217 -25.30 -21.85 20.93
CA LEU A 217 -24.85 -22.82 19.93
C LEU A 217 -25.13 -24.29 20.30
N CYS A 218 -25.54 -24.60 21.53
CA CYS A 218 -25.75 -25.99 21.96
C CYS A 218 -27.19 -26.54 21.82
N ASP A 219 -28.19 -25.74 21.40
CA ASP A 219 -29.59 -26.20 21.44
C ASP A 219 -30.38 -26.10 20.12
N CYS A 220 -29.73 -25.93 18.96
CA CYS A 220 -30.46 -25.82 17.70
C CYS A 220 -29.81 -26.61 16.56
N GLY A 221 -30.29 -27.85 16.35
CA GLY A 221 -30.12 -28.58 15.10
C GLY A 221 -30.63 -27.77 13.90
N ASP A 222 -29.94 -27.94 12.76
CA ASP A 222 -30.15 -27.35 11.43
C ASP A 222 -30.28 -25.81 11.29
N VAL A 223 -30.50 -25.05 12.37
CA VAL A 223 -30.66 -23.58 12.33
C VAL A 223 -29.36 -22.84 12.69
N GLY A 224 -28.44 -23.46 13.44
CA GLY A 224 -27.17 -22.85 13.86
C GLY A 224 -26.21 -22.52 12.71
N ALA A 225 -26.12 -23.37 11.69
CA ALA A 225 -25.27 -23.14 10.52
C ALA A 225 -25.73 -21.92 9.70
N GLN A 226 -27.03 -21.65 9.67
CA GLN A 226 -27.59 -20.51 8.94
C GLN A 226 -27.33 -19.17 9.64
N ALA A 227 -27.17 -19.18 10.97
CA ALA A 227 -26.92 -17.97 11.77
C ALA A 227 -25.45 -17.49 11.70
N VAL A 228 -24.48 -18.39 11.56
CA VAL A 228 -23.06 -18.04 11.37
C VAL A 228 -22.83 -17.43 9.99
N LEU A 229 -23.52 -17.95 8.96
CA LEU A 229 -23.33 -17.52 7.57
C LEU A 229 -24.02 -16.20 7.19
N THR A 230 -24.88 -15.63 8.05
CA THR A 230 -25.72 -14.46 7.68
C THR A 230 -25.37 -13.15 8.39
N ARG A 231 -24.47 -13.13 9.38
CA ARG A 231 -24.07 -11.88 10.06
C ARG A 231 -22.62 -11.48 9.75
N LYS A 232 -22.44 -10.60 8.76
CA LYS A 232 -21.16 -9.94 8.37
C LYS A 232 -20.33 -9.41 9.55
N GLY A 233 -20.97 -8.95 10.64
CA GLY A 233 -20.27 -8.38 11.80
C GLY A 233 -19.59 -9.40 12.72
N LEU A 234 -20.00 -10.67 12.71
CA LEU A 234 -19.44 -11.69 13.61
C LEU A 234 -18.09 -12.20 13.08
N MET A 235 -17.94 -12.42 11.77
CA MET A 235 -16.66 -12.83 11.17
C MET A 235 -15.57 -11.78 11.35
N SER A 236 -15.90 -10.48 11.23
CA SER A 236 -14.90 -9.42 11.44
C SER A 236 -14.36 -9.32 12.87
N LYS A 237 -15.12 -9.81 13.86
CA LYS A 237 -14.70 -9.86 15.26
C LYS A 237 -13.96 -11.15 15.62
N VAL A 238 -14.28 -12.26 14.96
CA VAL A 238 -13.58 -13.54 15.12
C VAL A 238 -12.20 -13.50 14.43
N LEU A 239 -12.06 -12.76 13.33
CA LEU A 239 -10.78 -12.57 12.61
C LEU A 239 -9.86 -11.50 13.23
N ALA A 240 -10.30 -10.80 14.29
CA ALA A 240 -9.55 -9.70 14.89
C ALA A 240 -8.80 -10.08 16.19
N ASP A 241 -9.00 -11.31 16.69
CA ASP A 241 -8.29 -11.85 17.85
C ASP A 241 -7.39 -12.99 17.36
N GLU A 242 -6.09 -12.94 17.66
CA GLU A 242 -5.03 -13.86 17.17
C GLU A 242 -5.14 -15.29 17.76
N ALA A 243 -6.31 -15.92 17.65
CA ALA A 243 -6.51 -17.34 17.92
C ALA A 243 -7.53 -17.92 16.94
N THR A 244 -7.00 -18.58 15.92
CA THR A 244 -7.69 -19.26 14.81
C THR A 244 -8.74 -20.26 15.30
N CYS A 245 -9.95 -19.77 15.58
CA CYS A 245 -11.09 -20.59 15.96
C CYS A 245 -12.19 -20.44 14.91
N VAL A 246 -12.43 -21.48 14.11
CA VAL A 246 -13.78 -21.93 13.67
C VAL A 246 -13.78 -23.14 12.70
N VAL A 247 -12.67 -23.58 12.12
CA VAL A 247 -12.79 -24.35 10.86
C VAL A 247 -13.17 -25.84 10.98
N ILE A 248 -12.97 -26.53 12.10
CA ILE A 248 -13.28 -27.99 12.17
C ILE A 248 -14.78 -28.29 12.32
N ALA A 249 -15.57 -27.42 12.96
CA ALA A 249 -16.99 -27.68 13.20
C ALA A 249 -17.78 -27.92 11.90
N ALA A 250 -17.34 -27.29 10.80
CA ALA A 250 -17.91 -27.47 9.47
C ALA A 250 -17.41 -28.74 8.76
N CYS A 251 -16.16 -29.16 9.00
CA CYS A 251 -15.54 -30.30 8.33
C CYS A 251 -16.03 -31.65 8.90
N ARG A 252 -16.25 -31.77 10.23
CA ARG A 252 -16.83 -33.00 10.81
C ARG A 252 -18.33 -33.16 10.52
N LEU A 253 -19.05 -32.07 10.24
CA LEU A 253 -20.43 -32.12 9.74
C LEU A 253 -20.54 -32.84 8.38
N LEU A 254 -19.45 -32.93 7.61
CA LEU A 254 -19.39 -33.58 6.30
C LEU A 254 -19.12 -35.09 6.39
N GLY A 255 -18.52 -35.58 7.47
CA GLY A 255 -18.11 -37.00 7.59
C GLY A 255 -19.14 -37.92 8.28
N HIS A 256 -19.96 -37.41 9.21
CA HIS A 256 -20.92 -38.23 9.96
C HIS A 256 -22.26 -37.51 10.15
N CYS A 257 -23.20 -37.73 9.22
CA CYS A 257 -24.58 -37.25 9.36
C CYS A 257 -25.46 -38.10 10.32
N GLU A 258 -24.90 -39.03 11.10
CA GLU A 258 -25.70 -39.92 11.97
C GLU A 258 -25.41 -39.81 13.48
N SER A 259 -24.45 -39.00 13.95
CA SER A 259 -24.19 -38.82 15.39
C SER A 259 -24.48 -37.39 15.88
N ASN A 260 -25.27 -37.26 16.95
CA ASN A 260 -25.70 -36.00 17.57
C ASN A 260 -24.65 -35.32 18.48
N GLU A 261 -23.38 -35.73 18.46
CA GLU A 261 -22.32 -35.09 19.24
C GLU A 261 -21.35 -34.33 18.32
N VAL A 262 -21.21 -33.02 18.56
CA VAL A 262 -20.25 -32.15 17.88
C VAL A 262 -19.14 -31.79 18.86
N THR A 263 -17.92 -32.23 18.58
CA THR A 263 -16.73 -31.86 19.36
C THR A 263 -15.96 -30.75 18.62
N ILE A 264 -15.71 -29.62 19.29
CA ILE A 264 -14.88 -28.52 18.77
C ILE A 264 -13.45 -28.74 19.27
N GLN A 265 -12.49 -28.82 18.35
CA GLN A 265 -11.05 -28.86 18.64
C GLN A 265 -10.42 -27.52 18.23
N LEU A 266 -9.51 -27.01 19.08
CA LEU A 266 -8.67 -25.84 18.79
C LEU A 266 -7.42 -26.33 18.05
N LEU A 267 -7.13 -25.73 16.90
CA LEU A 267 -5.94 -26.02 16.09
C LEU A 267 -4.92 -24.90 16.25
N THR A 268 -3.64 -25.28 16.19
CA THR A 268 -2.53 -24.33 16.01
C THR A 268 -2.47 -23.87 14.55
N ASP A 269 -1.85 -22.72 14.27
CA ASP A 269 -1.85 -22.11 12.92
C ASP A 269 -1.28 -23.05 11.83
N GLU A 270 -0.35 -23.94 12.19
CA GLU A 270 0.26 -24.93 11.29
C GLU A 270 -0.68 -26.13 10.98
N GLU A 271 -1.65 -26.41 11.84
CA GLU A 271 -2.58 -27.54 11.71
C GLU A 271 -3.86 -27.15 10.94
N VAL A 272 -4.12 -25.85 10.77
CA VAL A 272 -5.34 -25.33 10.14
C VAL A 272 -5.42 -25.78 8.69
N ALA A 273 -4.37 -25.55 7.90
CA ALA A 273 -4.34 -25.85 6.48
C ALA A 273 -4.46 -27.37 6.16
N PRO A 274 -3.69 -28.27 6.80
CA PRO A 274 -3.82 -29.71 6.59
C PRO A 274 -5.22 -30.24 6.95
N SER A 275 -5.79 -29.79 8.07
CA SER A 275 -7.12 -30.22 8.52
C SER A 275 -8.25 -29.73 7.59
N LEU A 276 -8.08 -28.55 6.98
CA LEU A 276 -9.00 -27.98 5.98
C LEU A 276 -9.01 -28.82 4.69
N LEU A 277 -7.82 -29.25 4.26
CA LEU A 277 -7.63 -30.07 3.07
C LEU A 277 -8.20 -31.49 3.29
N GLU A 278 -7.94 -32.09 4.45
CA GLU A 278 -8.48 -33.39 4.83
C GLU A 278 -10.02 -33.36 4.91
N GLY A 279 -10.60 -32.28 5.44
CA GLY A 279 -12.04 -32.06 5.47
C GLY A 279 -12.69 -31.89 4.08
N LEU A 280 -11.99 -31.23 3.15
CA LEU A 280 -12.43 -31.10 1.75
C LEU A 280 -12.36 -32.43 1.00
N LEU A 281 -11.33 -33.24 1.26
CA LEU A 281 -11.16 -34.58 0.66
C LEU A 281 -12.17 -35.61 1.21
N ALA A 282 -12.63 -35.45 2.46
CA ALA A 282 -13.59 -36.33 3.10
C ALA A 282 -15.08 -36.02 2.79
N ALA A 283 -15.38 -34.91 2.11
CA ALA A 283 -16.76 -34.49 1.83
C ALA A 283 -17.40 -35.30 0.68
N GLU A 284 -18.50 -36.01 0.94
CA GLU A 284 -19.21 -36.75 -0.12
C GLU A 284 -19.89 -35.83 -1.16
N PRO A 285 -19.92 -36.19 -2.46
CA PRO A 285 -20.11 -35.22 -3.55
C PRO A 285 -21.55 -34.73 -3.82
N LEU A 286 -22.54 -35.02 -2.96
CA LEU A 286 -23.95 -35.01 -3.39
C LEU A 286 -24.95 -34.22 -2.55
N SER A 287 -24.53 -33.20 -1.80
CA SER A 287 -25.50 -32.29 -1.15
C SER A 287 -25.26 -30.81 -1.45
N ALA A 288 -26.35 -30.05 -1.64
CA ALA A 288 -26.31 -28.59 -1.78
C ALA A 288 -25.71 -27.86 -0.55
N LYS A 289 -25.54 -28.58 0.57
CA LYS A 289 -24.84 -28.11 1.77
C LYS A 289 -23.31 -28.14 1.58
N ALA A 290 -22.77 -29.12 0.86
CA ALA A 290 -21.33 -29.23 0.56
C ALA A 290 -20.85 -28.09 -0.36
N ASN A 291 -21.63 -27.75 -1.41
CA ASN A 291 -21.29 -26.65 -2.33
C ASN A 291 -21.27 -25.28 -1.64
N LYS A 292 -22.23 -24.99 -0.76
CA LYS A 292 -22.25 -23.73 0.01
C LYS A 292 -21.10 -23.62 1.00
N LEU A 293 -20.59 -24.76 1.48
CA LEU A 293 -19.47 -24.79 2.41
C LEU A 293 -18.13 -24.66 1.67
N ALA A 294 -18.00 -25.25 0.49
CA ALA A 294 -16.87 -25.01 -0.41
C ALA A 294 -16.76 -23.51 -0.78
N ASP A 295 -17.88 -22.87 -1.13
CA ASP A 295 -17.92 -21.43 -1.40
C ASP A 295 -17.47 -20.58 -0.18
N ALA A 296 -17.83 -21.01 1.04
CA ALA A 296 -17.44 -20.32 2.27
C ALA A 296 -15.95 -20.53 2.61
N LEU A 297 -15.39 -21.73 2.38
CA LEU A 297 -13.97 -22.03 2.59
C LEU A 297 -13.07 -21.30 1.59
N VAL A 298 -13.51 -21.18 0.33
CA VAL A 298 -12.84 -20.34 -0.68
C VAL A 298 -12.79 -18.88 -0.25
N GLU A 299 -13.88 -18.33 0.32
CA GLU A 299 -13.89 -16.95 0.79
C GLU A 299 -13.01 -16.75 2.05
N VAL A 300 -12.88 -17.77 2.92
CA VAL A 300 -11.95 -17.76 4.06
C VAL A 300 -10.48 -17.77 3.60
N LEU A 301 -10.14 -18.60 2.61
CA LEU A 301 -8.81 -18.62 1.99
C LEU A 301 -8.49 -17.31 1.26
N ARG A 302 -9.50 -16.67 0.64
CA ARG A 302 -9.36 -15.36 -0.02
C ARG A 302 -9.11 -14.21 0.96
N LEU A 303 -9.60 -14.32 2.20
CA LEU A 303 -9.51 -13.28 3.22
C LEU A 303 -8.27 -13.41 4.13
N SER A 304 -7.67 -14.60 4.23
CA SER A 304 -6.44 -14.83 5.00
C SER A 304 -5.24 -15.03 4.07
N GLY A 305 -4.61 -13.93 3.66
CA GLY A 305 -3.46 -13.94 2.73
C GLY A 305 -2.27 -14.80 3.20
N ASP A 306 -2.12 -15.01 4.51
CA ASP A 306 -1.02 -15.82 5.08
C ASP A 306 -1.28 -17.34 5.03
N LEU A 307 -2.54 -17.78 4.94
CA LEU A 307 -2.88 -19.22 4.93
C LEU A 307 -2.59 -19.86 3.55
N VAL A 308 -2.74 -19.09 2.47
CA VAL A 308 -2.47 -19.53 1.09
C VAL A 308 -0.98 -19.77 0.85
N ALA A 309 -0.11 -19.06 1.56
CA ALA A 309 1.35 -19.23 1.47
C ALA A 309 1.85 -20.54 2.11
N GLN A 310 1.04 -21.20 2.93
CA GLN A 310 1.39 -22.43 3.67
C GLN A 310 0.86 -23.72 3.02
N CYS A 311 -0.06 -23.63 2.05
CA CYS A 311 -0.57 -24.79 1.32
C CYS A 311 0.30 -25.08 0.08
N ASP A 312 0.68 -26.34 -0.13
CA ASP A 312 1.26 -26.76 -1.41
C ASP A 312 0.19 -26.67 -2.50
N ILE A 313 0.41 -25.76 -3.46
CA ILE A 313 -0.53 -25.43 -4.52
C ILE A 313 -0.87 -26.65 -5.40
N HIS A 314 0.04 -27.64 -5.46
CA HIS A 314 -0.15 -28.89 -6.19
C HIS A 314 -1.12 -29.84 -5.48
N SER A 315 -1.09 -29.90 -4.15
CA SER A 315 -2.01 -30.74 -3.35
C SER A 315 -3.45 -30.25 -3.44
N VAL A 316 -3.61 -28.93 -3.57
CA VAL A 316 -4.90 -28.24 -3.73
C VAL A 316 -5.42 -28.38 -5.16
N ALA A 317 -4.54 -28.46 -6.16
CA ALA A 317 -4.89 -28.78 -7.55
C ALA A 317 -5.32 -30.26 -7.73
N ASP A 318 -4.66 -31.21 -7.06
CA ASP A 318 -5.02 -32.63 -7.10
C ASP A 318 -6.41 -32.90 -6.48
N ALA A 319 -6.76 -32.19 -5.40
CA ALA A 319 -8.12 -32.23 -4.83
C ALA A 319 -9.18 -31.62 -5.76
N SER A 320 -8.81 -30.67 -6.61
CA SER A 320 -9.68 -30.05 -7.62
C SER A 320 -9.97 -30.99 -8.79
N ASP A 321 -9.00 -31.79 -9.23
CA ASP A 321 -9.19 -32.76 -10.32
C ASP A 321 -10.22 -33.84 -9.96
N ILE A 322 -10.38 -34.15 -8.67
CA ILE A 322 -11.42 -35.05 -8.15
C ILE A 322 -12.84 -34.46 -8.33
N PHE A 323 -13.00 -33.14 -8.23
CA PHE A 323 -14.30 -32.46 -8.38
C PHE A 323 -14.67 -32.13 -9.83
N VAL A 324 -13.69 -32.00 -10.73
CA VAL A 324 -13.91 -31.64 -12.16
C VAL A 324 -14.44 -32.83 -12.99
N ALA A 325 -14.26 -34.06 -12.51
CA ALA A 325 -14.63 -35.28 -13.26
C ALA A 325 -16.15 -35.47 -13.51
N ASP A 326 -17.05 -34.77 -12.81
CA ASP A 326 -18.50 -35.00 -12.91
C ASP A 326 -19.31 -33.76 -13.32
N ASN A 327 -18.91 -33.15 -14.45
CA ASN A 327 -19.71 -32.44 -15.46
C ASN A 327 -20.88 -31.48 -15.07
N ARG A 328 -21.00 -31.00 -13.82
CA ARG A 328 -22.05 -30.03 -13.42
C ARG A 328 -21.61 -28.89 -12.51
N VAL A 329 -20.31 -28.72 -12.25
CA VAL A 329 -19.76 -27.49 -11.66
C VAL A 329 -18.62 -27.01 -12.56
N CYS A 330 -18.94 -26.22 -13.58
CA CYS A 330 -17.95 -25.62 -14.48
C CYS A 330 -17.23 -24.44 -13.81
N ARG A 331 -16.44 -24.68 -12.77
CA ARG A 331 -15.43 -23.74 -12.28
C ARG A 331 -14.19 -24.51 -11.82
N SER A 332 -13.07 -24.43 -12.54
CA SER A 332 -11.79 -24.98 -12.06
C SER A 332 -11.25 -24.12 -10.92
N LEU A 333 -10.48 -24.69 -9.99
CA LEU A 333 -9.98 -23.99 -8.81
C LEU A 333 -9.07 -22.79 -9.16
N ASP A 334 -8.38 -22.84 -10.30
CA ASP A 334 -7.64 -21.70 -10.89
C ASP A 334 -8.55 -20.49 -11.15
N GLN A 335 -9.82 -20.76 -11.49
CA GLN A 335 -10.86 -19.74 -11.67
C GLN A 335 -11.33 -19.15 -10.33
N CYS A 336 -11.06 -19.79 -9.19
CA CYS A 336 -11.31 -19.23 -7.85
C CYS A 336 -10.09 -18.54 -7.24
N LEU A 337 -8.86 -18.98 -7.55
CA LEU A 337 -7.62 -18.50 -6.92
C LEU A 337 -6.97 -17.29 -7.60
N GLY A 338 -7.32 -16.95 -8.84
CA GLY A 338 -6.73 -15.78 -9.53
C GLY A 338 -5.25 -15.98 -9.89
N ILE A 339 -4.88 -17.22 -10.22
CA ILE A 339 -3.53 -17.62 -10.61
C ILE A 339 -3.06 -16.75 -11.78
N PHE A 340 -1.96 -16.02 -11.58
CA PHE A 340 -1.31 -15.24 -12.62
C PHE A 340 -0.63 -16.16 -13.63
N PRO A 341 -0.64 -15.83 -14.93
CA PRO A 341 0.14 -16.55 -15.94
C PRO A 341 1.62 -16.64 -15.58
N GLU A 342 2.32 -17.64 -16.13
CA GLU A 342 3.75 -17.80 -15.89
C GLU A 342 4.53 -16.55 -16.31
N TRP A 343 5.33 -16.02 -15.39
CA TRP A 343 6.23 -14.90 -15.65
C TRP A 343 7.63 -15.42 -15.91
N HIS A 344 8.21 -15.05 -17.05
CA HIS A 344 9.53 -15.51 -17.43
C HIS A 344 10.58 -14.52 -16.94
N LYS A 345 11.35 -14.93 -15.93
CA LYS A 345 12.44 -14.13 -15.37
C LYS A 345 13.51 -13.86 -16.45
N PRO A 346 13.95 -12.60 -16.63
CA PRO A 346 15.06 -12.28 -17.53
C PRO A 346 16.33 -13.05 -17.16
N LYS A 347 17.11 -13.47 -18.17
CA LYS A 347 18.39 -14.17 -17.94
C LYS A 347 19.33 -13.29 -17.12
N ALA A 348 19.84 -13.84 -16.02
CA ALA A 348 20.67 -13.10 -15.08
C ALA A 348 21.95 -12.56 -15.77
N ASN A 349 22.13 -11.25 -15.76
CA ASN A 349 23.40 -10.61 -16.09
C ASN A 349 24.05 -10.12 -14.78
N PRO A 350 25.22 -10.65 -14.39
CA PRO A 350 25.90 -10.28 -13.14
C PRO A 350 26.18 -8.78 -12.99
N LEU A 351 26.25 -8.04 -14.11
CA LEU A 351 26.49 -6.59 -14.10
C LEU A 351 25.22 -5.77 -13.84
N GLY A 352 24.04 -6.37 -14.03
CA GLY A 352 22.74 -5.72 -13.93
C GLY A 352 21.99 -6.02 -12.63
N ASP A 353 22.33 -7.08 -11.90
CA ASP A 353 21.72 -7.36 -10.60
C ASP A 353 22.37 -6.49 -9.50
N MET A 354 21.60 -5.53 -8.99
CA MET A 354 22.01 -4.63 -7.91
C MET A 354 21.30 -4.93 -6.59
N GLY A 355 20.62 -6.09 -6.47
CA GLY A 355 19.85 -6.48 -5.29
C GLY A 355 18.48 -5.79 -5.15
N LEU A 356 18.06 -5.03 -6.18
CA LEU A 356 16.75 -4.38 -6.22
C LEU A 356 15.64 -5.42 -6.48
N LYS A 357 14.59 -5.38 -5.66
CA LYS A 357 13.33 -6.10 -5.88
C LYS A 357 12.24 -5.09 -6.23
N VAL A 358 11.37 -5.44 -7.16
CA VAL A 358 10.25 -4.58 -7.60
C VAL A 358 8.96 -5.35 -7.56
N HIS A 359 7.87 -4.69 -7.17
CA HIS A 359 6.54 -5.28 -7.27
C HIS A 359 6.11 -5.34 -8.74
N ASN A 360 6.06 -6.55 -9.30
CA ASN A 360 5.68 -6.75 -10.68
C ASN A 360 4.19 -7.07 -10.77
N SER A 361 3.46 -6.29 -11.56
CA SER A 361 2.02 -6.49 -11.72
C SER A 361 1.66 -7.74 -12.52
N LEU A 362 2.62 -8.36 -13.22
CA LEU A 362 2.43 -9.66 -13.89
C LEU A 362 2.36 -10.83 -12.90
N THR A 363 2.90 -10.67 -11.69
CA THR A 363 2.97 -11.73 -10.67
C THR A 363 2.30 -11.35 -9.36
N ASP A 364 1.82 -10.10 -9.26
CA ASP A 364 1.34 -9.41 -8.05
C ASP A 364 2.21 -9.62 -6.80
N THR A 365 3.52 -9.75 -7.03
CA THR A 365 4.52 -10.07 -6.01
C THR A 365 5.82 -9.30 -6.26
N LYS A 366 6.68 -9.22 -5.25
CA LYS A 366 8.01 -8.60 -5.38
C LYS A 366 8.98 -9.59 -6.00
N VAL A 367 9.54 -9.25 -7.16
CA VAL A 367 10.50 -10.07 -7.90
C VAL A 367 11.85 -9.34 -8.03
N PRO A 368 12.98 -10.05 -8.17
CA PRO A 368 14.26 -9.43 -8.48
C PRO A 368 14.22 -8.64 -9.78
N PHE A 369 14.76 -7.42 -9.76
CA PHE A 369 14.89 -6.57 -10.95
C PHE A 369 16.23 -6.83 -11.65
N ILE A 370 16.14 -7.38 -12.85
CA ILE A 370 17.27 -7.76 -13.69
C ILE A 370 17.02 -7.20 -15.08
N PRO A 371 17.75 -6.16 -15.51
CA PRO A 371 17.62 -5.63 -16.85
C PRO A 371 18.11 -6.62 -17.90
N ILE A 372 17.50 -6.60 -19.09
CA ILE A 372 17.86 -7.44 -20.24
C ILE A 372 19.32 -7.22 -20.64
N ASN A 373 19.76 -5.95 -20.67
CA ASN A 373 21.09 -5.56 -21.18
C ASN A 373 21.98 -4.93 -20.11
N GLY A 374 22.37 -5.73 -19.11
CA GLY A 374 23.34 -5.31 -18.09
C GLY A 374 22.83 -4.12 -17.29
N LYS A 375 23.47 -2.95 -17.43
CA LYS A 375 23.05 -1.71 -16.73
C LYS A 375 22.15 -0.79 -17.57
N GLU A 376 21.73 -1.21 -18.76
CA GLU A 376 20.77 -0.46 -19.57
C GLU A 376 19.33 -0.88 -19.21
N VAL A 377 18.46 0.09 -18.98
CA VAL A 377 17.03 -0.12 -18.68
C VAL A 377 16.20 0.58 -19.74
N ARG A 378 15.41 -0.17 -20.50
CA ARG A 378 14.42 0.35 -21.43
C ARG A 378 13.09 0.52 -20.71
N MET A 379 12.66 1.77 -20.59
CA MET A 379 11.48 2.13 -19.80
C MET A 379 10.47 2.84 -20.69
N TYR A 380 9.24 2.34 -20.71
CA TYR A 380 8.09 3.02 -21.30
C TYR A 380 7.09 3.40 -20.21
N VAL A 381 6.54 4.61 -20.24
CA VAL A 381 5.44 5.01 -19.35
C VAL A 381 4.34 5.65 -20.19
N CYS A 382 3.12 5.17 -20.02
CA CYS A 382 1.94 5.77 -20.65
C CYS A 382 1.79 7.24 -20.25
N GLY A 383 1.78 8.13 -21.24
CA GLY A 383 1.60 9.55 -21.05
C GLY A 383 0.15 10.00 -21.13
N PRO A 384 -0.10 11.32 -21.11
CA PRO A 384 -1.46 11.85 -20.96
C PRO A 384 -2.25 11.86 -22.26
N THR A 385 -3.56 11.69 -22.15
CA THR A 385 -4.51 12.17 -23.16
C THR A 385 -4.65 13.69 -23.04
N VAL A 386 -4.20 14.44 -24.03
CA VAL A 386 -4.11 15.91 -23.99
C VAL A 386 -5.42 16.60 -24.40
N TYR A 387 -6.53 16.19 -23.77
CA TYR A 387 -7.85 16.79 -24.01
C TYR A 387 -8.15 17.98 -23.10
N ASP A 388 -7.46 18.08 -21.96
CA ASP A 388 -7.74 19.07 -20.90
C ASP A 388 -6.60 19.12 -19.87
N SER A 389 -6.59 20.14 -19.01
CA SER A 389 -5.56 20.39 -18.01
C SER A 389 -5.27 19.17 -17.13
N ALA A 390 -4.00 19.01 -16.75
CA ALA A 390 -3.56 17.93 -15.88
C ALA A 390 -3.95 18.19 -14.40
N HIS A 391 -4.23 17.13 -13.67
CA HIS A 391 -4.66 17.19 -12.27
C HIS A 391 -3.71 16.45 -11.33
N MET A 392 -3.94 16.59 -10.01
CA MET A 392 -3.10 15.98 -8.98
C MET A 392 -2.94 14.46 -9.11
N GLY A 393 -3.91 13.74 -9.69
CA GLY A 393 -3.74 12.32 -10.06
C GLY A 393 -2.62 12.08 -11.08
N HIS A 394 -2.48 12.95 -12.10
CA HIS A 394 -1.35 12.89 -13.04
C HIS A 394 -0.04 13.25 -12.33
N ALA A 395 -0.05 14.28 -11.48
CA ALA A 395 1.14 14.64 -10.69
C ALA A 395 1.64 13.44 -9.87
N ARG A 396 0.74 12.67 -9.24
CA ARG A 396 1.11 11.45 -8.51
C ARG A 396 1.81 10.43 -9.41
N ALA A 397 1.24 10.11 -10.57
CA ALA A 397 1.82 9.14 -11.50
C ALA A 397 3.19 9.59 -12.01
N TYR A 398 3.29 10.79 -12.59
CA TYR A 398 4.54 11.24 -13.21
C TYR A 398 5.64 11.58 -12.21
N LEU A 399 5.32 12.09 -11.01
CA LEU A 399 6.33 12.23 -9.95
C LEU A 399 6.82 10.87 -9.45
N THR A 400 5.96 9.86 -9.40
CA THR A 400 6.36 8.49 -9.02
C THR A 400 7.40 7.94 -10.00
N PHE A 401 7.12 8.01 -11.31
CA PHE A 401 8.07 7.53 -12.31
C PHE A 401 9.32 8.40 -12.44
N ASP A 402 9.25 9.72 -12.16
CA ASP A 402 10.43 10.58 -12.01
C ASP A 402 11.32 10.12 -10.84
N ILE A 403 10.73 9.83 -9.67
CA ILE A 403 11.46 9.34 -8.50
C ILE A 403 12.08 7.97 -8.78
N ILE A 404 11.32 7.02 -9.34
CA ILE A 404 11.82 5.70 -9.72
C ILE A 404 12.99 5.83 -10.70
N ARG A 405 12.82 6.62 -11.75
CA ARG A 405 13.89 6.90 -12.73
C ARG A 405 15.13 7.46 -12.05
N ARG A 406 14.99 8.45 -11.17
CA ARG A 406 16.12 9.05 -10.45
C ARG A 406 16.81 8.05 -9.53
N ILE A 407 16.07 7.15 -8.88
CA ILE A 407 16.67 6.07 -8.09
C ILE A 407 17.45 5.11 -9.01
N LEU A 408 16.87 4.70 -10.15
CA LEU A 408 17.56 3.85 -11.11
C LEU A 408 18.85 4.50 -11.65
N GLU A 409 18.77 5.76 -12.09
CA GLU A 409 19.90 6.51 -12.67
C GLU A 409 20.93 6.93 -11.61
N ASP A 410 20.51 7.64 -10.56
CA ASP A 410 21.41 8.35 -9.66
C ASP A 410 21.83 7.51 -8.44
N TYR A 411 21.03 6.51 -8.03
CA TYR A 411 21.37 5.61 -6.93
C TYR A 411 22.02 4.31 -7.43
N PHE A 412 21.34 3.57 -8.31
CA PHE A 412 21.83 2.29 -8.82
C PHE A 412 22.78 2.42 -10.03
N GLN A 413 22.87 3.61 -10.64
CA GLN A 413 23.76 3.89 -11.77
C GLN A 413 23.39 3.08 -13.03
N TYR A 414 22.09 2.86 -13.25
CA TYR A 414 21.57 2.36 -14.51
C TYR A 414 21.54 3.48 -15.57
N ARG A 415 21.72 3.10 -16.83
CA ARG A 415 21.40 3.96 -17.97
C ARG A 415 19.95 3.72 -18.36
N VAL A 416 19.05 4.62 -17.96
CA VAL A 416 17.63 4.51 -18.31
C VAL A 416 17.39 5.19 -19.67
N PHE A 417 16.89 4.43 -20.65
CA PHE A 417 16.36 4.95 -21.90
C PHE A 417 14.83 5.04 -21.77
N TYR A 418 14.34 6.24 -21.48
CA TYR A 418 12.95 6.46 -21.08
C TYR A 418 12.11 7.04 -22.22
N GLN A 419 11.05 6.35 -22.63
CA GLN A 419 10.04 6.82 -23.57
C GLN A 419 8.70 7.10 -22.87
N MET A 420 8.04 8.19 -23.29
CA MET A 420 6.66 8.51 -22.91
C MET A 420 5.87 8.95 -24.14
N ASN A 421 4.66 8.44 -24.34
CA ASN A 421 3.81 8.90 -25.43
C ASN A 421 2.98 10.14 -25.04
N ILE A 422 2.40 10.79 -26.05
CA ILE A 422 1.30 11.75 -25.94
C ILE A 422 0.16 11.21 -26.79
N THR A 423 -0.98 10.93 -26.17
CA THR A 423 -2.21 10.61 -26.90
C THR A 423 -2.83 11.94 -27.35
N ASP A 424 -2.50 12.35 -28.56
CA ASP A 424 -2.98 13.57 -29.22
C ASP A 424 -4.12 13.34 -30.22
N ILE A 425 -4.64 12.11 -30.28
CA ILE A 425 -5.94 11.77 -30.86
C ILE A 425 -6.68 10.83 -29.92
N ASP A 426 -7.91 11.18 -29.55
CA ASP A 426 -8.79 10.33 -28.74
C ASP A 426 -10.23 10.87 -28.86
N ASP A 427 -11.22 10.03 -28.56
CA ASP A 427 -12.63 10.41 -28.54
C ASP A 427 -12.88 11.64 -27.63
N LYS A 428 -12.18 11.74 -26.48
CA LYS A 428 -12.29 12.88 -25.56
C LYS A 428 -11.73 14.16 -26.18
N ILE A 429 -10.63 14.08 -26.93
CA ILE A 429 -10.03 15.21 -27.65
C ILE A 429 -10.98 15.68 -28.75
N ILE A 430 -11.48 14.74 -29.55
CA ILE A 430 -12.40 15.02 -30.66
C ILE A 430 -13.63 15.76 -30.14
N LEU A 431 -14.27 15.20 -29.11
CA LEU A 431 -15.44 15.81 -28.49
C LEU A 431 -15.15 17.21 -27.96
N LYS A 432 -14.07 17.40 -27.19
CA LYS A 432 -13.77 18.70 -26.59
C LYS A 432 -13.38 19.76 -27.63
N ALA A 433 -12.52 19.41 -28.59
CA ALA A 433 -12.08 20.34 -29.62
C ALA A 433 -13.26 20.81 -30.49
N ARG A 434 -14.10 19.85 -30.92
CA ARG A 434 -15.30 20.12 -31.72
C ARG A 434 -16.30 21.01 -30.98
N LYS A 435 -16.61 20.67 -29.73
CA LYS A 435 -17.48 21.45 -28.85
C LYS A 435 -16.94 22.87 -28.63
N ALA A 436 -15.65 23.01 -28.35
CA ALA A 436 -15.02 24.30 -28.14
C ALA A 436 -15.09 25.18 -29.41
N GLU A 437 -14.85 24.59 -30.58
CA GLU A 437 -14.94 25.28 -31.86
C GLU A 437 -16.38 25.71 -32.17
N LEU A 438 -17.37 24.85 -31.95
CA LEU A 438 -18.78 25.19 -32.19
C LEU A 438 -19.23 26.35 -31.29
N VAL A 439 -18.85 26.35 -30.01
CA VAL A 439 -19.11 27.48 -29.12
C VAL A 439 -18.39 28.74 -29.62
N ARG A 440 -17.14 28.64 -30.08
CA ARG A 440 -16.40 29.78 -30.64
C ARG A 440 -17.11 30.36 -31.86
N GLN A 441 -17.58 29.51 -32.77
CA GLN A 441 -18.34 29.92 -33.96
C GLN A 441 -19.65 30.60 -33.55
N TYR A 442 -20.40 30.02 -32.60
CA TYR A 442 -21.64 30.60 -32.06
C TYR A 442 -21.40 31.98 -31.43
N SER A 443 -20.40 32.11 -30.56
CA SER A 443 -20.01 33.39 -29.95
C SER A 443 -19.62 34.44 -30.98
N SER A 444 -18.95 34.04 -32.08
CA SER A 444 -18.52 34.96 -33.13
C SER A 444 -19.64 35.39 -34.10
N SER A 445 -20.76 34.66 -34.13
CA SER A 445 -21.82 34.82 -35.15
C SER A 445 -22.79 35.99 -34.91
N HIS A 446 -22.47 36.93 -34.02
CA HIS A 446 -23.25 38.15 -33.74
C HIS A 446 -24.77 37.88 -33.54
N HIS A 447 -25.12 36.84 -32.79
CA HIS A 447 -26.50 36.55 -32.43
C HIS A 447 -27.10 37.68 -31.56
N SER A 448 -28.42 37.91 -31.68
CA SER A 448 -29.10 38.88 -30.79
C SER A 448 -29.13 38.36 -29.35
N LEU A 449 -29.19 39.28 -28.38
CA LEU A 449 -29.24 38.93 -26.96
C LEU A 449 -30.44 38.02 -26.64
N GLU A 450 -31.59 38.27 -27.26
CA GLU A 450 -32.81 37.47 -27.08
C GLU A 450 -32.62 36.04 -27.56
N LYS A 451 -31.93 35.85 -28.69
CA LYS A 451 -31.62 34.52 -29.20
C LYS A 451 -30.68 33.76 -28.26
N VAL A 452 -29.60 34.40 -27.81
CA VAL A 452 -28.65 33.77 -26.89
C VAL A 452 -29.32 33.39 -25.57
N LYS A 453 -30.18 34.27 -25.02
CA LYS A 453 -30.98 33.98 -23.83
C LYS A 453 -31.93 32.79 -24.05
N ALA A 454 -32.61 32.75 -25.19
CA ALA A 454 -33.53 31.65 -25.51
C ALA A 454 -32.80 30.30 -25.66
N ASP A 455 -31.70 30.28 -26.41
CA ASP A 455 -30.90 29.07 -26.63
C ASP A 455 -30.29 28.57 -25.30
N CYS A 456 -29.72 29.47 -24.49
CA CYS A 456 -29.17 29.14 -23.17
C CYS A 456 -30.25 28.66 -22.18
N GLY A 457 -31.40 29.34 -22.13
CA GLY A 457 -32.52 28.95 -21.28
C GLY A 457 -33.07 27.57 -21.64
N PHE A 458 -33.15 27.25 -22.94
CA PHE A 458 -33.56 25.93 -23.41
C PHE A 458 -32.62 24.82 -22.92
N VAL A 459 -31.30 24.99 -23.05
CA VAL A 459 -30.34 23.95 -22.63
C VAL A 459 -30.29 23.78 -21.12
N VAL A 460 -30.44 24.86 -20.34
CA VAL A 460 -30.53 24.81 -18.87
C VAL A 460 -31.78 24.04 -18.44
N GLU A 461 -32.94 24.34 -19.00
CA GLU A 461 -34.20 23.65 -18.65
C GLU A 461 -34.13 22.16 -19.02
N ARG A 462 -33.61 21.84 -20.21
CA ARG A 462 -33.39 20.47 -20.67
C ARG A 462 -32.45 19.70 -19.73
N ASN A 463 -31.41 20.35 -19.19
CA ASN A 463 -30.48 19.72 -18.25
C ASN A 463 -31.15 19.39 -16.91
N VAL A 464 -31.93 20.33 -16.35
CA VAL A 464 -32.69 20.11 -15.11
C VAL A 464 -33.67 18.95 -15.26
N GLN A 465 -34.42 18.92 -16.38
CA GLN A 465 -35.35 17.84 -16.67
C GLN A 465 -34.65 16.48 -16.78
N LYS A 466 -33.55 16.39 -17.55
CA LYS A 466 -32.76 15.15 -17.68
C LYS A 466 -32.20 14.67 -16.34
N ALA A 467 -31.71 15.58 -15.50
CA ALA A 467 -31.13 15.23 -14.20
C ALA A 467 -32.17 14.63 -13.25
N HIS A 468 -33.37 15.26 -13.17
CA HIS A 468 -34.49 14.76 -12.38
C HIS A 468 -35.05 13.44 -12.90
N GLN A 469 -35.15 13.29 -14.22
CA GLN A 469 -35.61 12.05 -14.84
C GLN A 469 -34.69 10.88 -14.47
N LYS A 470 -33.37 11.04 -14.65
CA LYS A 470 -32.40 10.01 -14.27
C LYS A 470 -32.45 9.65 -12.80
N LEU A 471 -32.59 10.64 -11.91
CA LEU A 471 -32.73 10.38 -10.48
C LEU A 471 -33.99 9.54 -10.17
N THR A 472 -35.09 9.84 -10.86
CA THR A 472 -36.36 9.11 -10.72
C THR A 472 -36.21 7.67 -11.21
N GLU A 473 -35.56 7.46 -12.35
CA GLU A 473 -35.28 6.13 -12.92
C GLU A 473 -34.40 5.30 -11.97
N MET A 474 -33.31 5.87 -11.46
CA MET A 474 -32.40 5.19 -10.52
C MET A 474 -33.07 4.84 -9.19
N LYS A 475 -33.98 5.68 -8.69
CA LYS A 475 -34.75 5.40 -7.47
C LYS A 475 -35.88 4.38 -7.66
N ALA A 476 -36.26 4.11 -8.91
CA ALA A 476 -37.31 3.14 -9.23
C ALA A 476 -36.79 1.70 -9.33
N GLU A 477 -35.46 1.51 -9.40
CA GLU A 477 -34.82 0.20 -9.39
C GLU A 477 -34.88 -0.43 -7.99
N ASN A 478 -35.57 -1.56 -7.88
CA ASN A 478 -35.82 -2.24 -6.61
C ASN A 478 -34.66 -3.23 -6.35
N ILE A 479 -33.63 -2.79 -5.63
CA ILE A 479 -32.46 -3.61 -5.28
C ILE A 479 -32.52 -4.03 -3.80
N ASP A 480 -32.10 -5.26 -3.49
CA ASP A 480 -32.09 -5.79 -2.12
C ASP A 480 -31.18 -4.95 -1.21
N PRO A 481 -31.70 -4.36 -0.11
CA PRO A 481 -30.95 -3.52 0.84
C PRO A 481 -29.74 -4.18 1.51
N SER A 482 -29.61 -5.50 1.43
CA SER A 482 -28.51 -6.28 2.04
C SER A 482 -27.37 -6.63 1.08
N SER A 483 -27.51 -6.31 -0.20
CA SER A 483 -26.54 -6.61 -1.25
C SER A 483 -25.39 -5.58 -1.34
N ARG A 484 -24.22 -6.00 -1.84
CA ARG A 484 -23.12 -5.08 -2.18
C ARG A 484 -23.51 -4.08 -3.29
N GLU A 485 -24.39 -4.52 -4.19
CA GLU A 485 -24.98 -3.70 -5.25
C GLU A 485 -25.80 -2.53 -4.69
N PHE A 486 -26.43 -2.68 -3.51
CA PHE A 486 -27.15 -1.60 -2.85
C PHE A 486 -26.23 -0.48 -2.32
N GLU A 487 -25.04 -0.80 -1.79
CA GLU A 487 -24.07 0.23 -1.37
C GLU A 487 -23.52 1.02 -2.57
N GLU A 488 -23.21 0.33 -3.67
CA GLU A 488 -22.77 0.96 -4.91
C GLU A 488 -23.90 1.81 -5.54
N GLN A 489 -25.13 1.28 -5.61
CA GLN A 489 -26.29 2.03 -6.09
C GLN A 489 -26.64 3.22 -5.20
N SER A 490 -26.57 3.07 -3.87
CA SER A 490 -26.77 4.18 -2.92
C SER A 490 -25.75 5.29 -3.14
N THR A 491 -24.48 4.92 -3.42
CA THR A 491 -23.44 5.89 -3.76
C THR A 491 -23.73 6.58 -5.10
N LEU A 492 -24.18 5.84 -6.12
CA LEU A 492 -24.55 6.39 -7.42
C LEU A 492 -25.79 7.30 -7.35
N VAL A 493 -26.78 6.95 -6.54
CA VAL A 493 -27.97 7.77 -6.29
C VAL A 493 -27.55 9.07 -5.59
N ALA A 494 -26.72 9.00 -4.55
CA ALA A 494 -26.20 10.20 -3.88
C ALA A 494 -25.41 11.11 -4.86
N GLN A 495 -24.58 10.52 -5.72
CA GLN A 495 -23.90 11.28 -6.79
C GLN A 495 -24.89 11.92 -7.77
N GLN A 496 -25.99 11.24 -8.11
CA GLN A 496 -27.01 11.77 -9.01
C GLN A 496 -27.84 12.88 -8.35
N GLU A 497 -28.15 12.79 -7.05
CA GLU A 497 -28.77 13.87 -6.29
C GLU A 497 -27.91 15.13 -6.27
N MET A 498 -26.59 14.99 -6.11
CA MET A 498 -25.66 16.11 -6.24
C MET A 498 -25.74 16.78 -7.62
N LYS A 499 -25.87 15.99 -8.70
CA LYS A 499 -26.02 16.54 -10.07
C LYS A 499 -27.34 17.28 -10.26
N VAL A 500 -28.42 16.83 -9.60
CA VAL A 500 -29.70 17.56 -9.60
C VAL A 500 -29.53 18.91 -8.93
N GLY A 501 -28.96 18.96 -7.72
CA GLY A 501 -28.68 20.23 -7.04
C GLY A 501 -27.82 21.18 -7.87
N GLN A 502 -26.78 20.67 -8.53
CA GLN A 502 -25.95 21.48 -9.45
C GLN A 502 -26.73 22.04 -10.65
N ALA A 503 -27.68 21.27 -11.20
CA ALA A 503 -28.52 21.70 -12.31
C ALA A 503 -29.50 22.79 -11.88
N GLU A 504 -30.11 22.66 -10.69
CA GLU A 504 -31.00 23.66 -10.11
C GLU A 504 -30.26 24.96 -9.75
N ASP A 505 -29.06 24.85 -9.16
CA ASP A 505 -28.19 26.00 -8.89
C ASP A 505 -27.82 26.75 -10.17
N LEU A 506 -27.51 26.03 -11.25
CA LEU A 506 -27.22 26.63 -12.55
C LEU A 506 -28.45 27.37 -13.10
N LYS A 507 -29.65 26.79 -12.95
CA LYS A 507 -30.91 27.44 -13.33
C LYS A 507 -31.16 28.71 -12.52
N ALA A 508 -30.98 28.66 -11.21
CA ALA A 508 -31.10 29.84 -10.34
C ALA A 508 -30.12 30.95 -10.74
N LYS A 509 -28.86 30.61 -11.06
CA LYS A 509 -27.86 31.56 -11.58
C LYS A 509 -28.28 32.14 -12.93
N PHE A 510 -28.84 31.32 -13.81
CA PHE A 510 -29.34 31.76 -15.12
C PHE A 510 -30.53 32.73 -14.98
N ASP A 511 -31.47 32.45 -14.09
CA ASP A 511 -32.62 33.31 -13.82
C ASP A 511 -32.18 34.65 -13.19
N ALA A 512 -31.21 34.61 -12.26
CA ALA A 512 -30.62 35.81 -11.67
C ALA A 512 -29.89 36.66 -12.72
N LEU A 513 -29.12 36.03 -13.62
CA LEU A 513 -28.45 36.73 -14.72
C LEU A 513 -29.46 37.30 -15.73
N SER A 514 -30.54 36.57 -16.01
CA SER A 514 -31.65 37.03 -16.87
C SER A 514 -32.34 38.28 -16.33
N ALA A 515 -32.42 38.42 -15.01
CA ALA A 515 -32.99 39.58 -14.33
C ALA A 515 -32.01 40.77 -14.22
N SER A 516 -30.71 40.57 -14.49
CA SER A 516 -29.70 41.62 -14.40
C SER A 516 -29.74 42.58 -15.59
N PRO A 517 -29.84 43.91 -15.37
CA PRO A 517 -29.85 44.90 -16.45
C PRO A 517 -28.49 45.09 -17.12
N SER A 518 -27.40 44.56 -16.55
CA SER A 518 -26.04 44.65 -17.10
C SER A 518 -25.57 43.40 -17.84
N ALA A 519 -26.41 42.37 -17.95
CA ALA A 519 -26.02 41.09 -18.56
C ALA A 519 -25.97 41.20 -20.10
N ASP A 520 -24.84 40.83 -20.68
CA ASP A 520 -24.66 40.73 -22.13
C ASP A 520 -24.74 39.27 -22.61
N GLY A 521 -24.73 39.07 -23.93
CA GLY A 521 -24.82 37.73 -24.53
C GLY A 521 -23.64 36.82 -24.14
N GLN A 522 -22.46 37.40 -23.90
CA GLN A 522 -21.28 36.63 -23.54
C GLN A 522 -21.40 36.07 -22.12
N ASN A 523 -22.01 36.82 -21.19
CA ASN A 523 -22.28 36.32 -19.84
C ASN A 523 -23.17 35.07 -19.84
N PHE A 524 -24.19 35.01 -20.72
CA PHE A 524 -25.05 33.82 -20.84
C PHE A 524 -24.31 32.62 -21.44
N ILE A 525 -23.50 32.87 -22.48
CA ILE A 525 -22.67 31.84 -23.12
C ILE A 525 -21.67 31.27 -22.13
N ASP A 526 -21.01 32.11 -21.33
CA ASP A 526 -20.02 31.65 -20.35
C ASP A 526 -20.66 30.85 -19.21
N LEU A 527 -21.85 31.26 -18.75
CA LEU A 527 -22.59 30.53 -17.72
C LEU A 527 -23.06 29.15 -18.21
N CYS A 528 -23.53 29.07 -19.46
CA CYS A 528 -24.13 27.86 -20.02
C CYS A 528 -23.19 27.07 -20.95
N ARG A 529 -21.89 27.42 -20.97
CA ARG A 529 -20.92 26.98 -21.98
C ARG A 529 -20.97 25.48 -22.26
N ASP A 530 -20.88 24.66 -21.22
CA ASP A 530 -20.84 23.19 -21.37
C ASP A 530 -22.14 22.64 -21.97
N LEU A 531 -23.30 23.09 -21.46
CA LEU A 531 -24.62 22.64 -21.94
C LEU A 531 -24.90 23.13 -23.36
N LEU A 532 -24.51 24.36 -23.66
CA LEU A 532 -24.61 24.94 -25.00
C LEU A 532 -23.72 24.18 -25.98
N ALA A 533 -22.50 23.81 -25.57
CA ALA A 533 -21.58 23.05 -26.39
C ALA A 533 -22.13 21.66 -26.74
N ASP A 534 -22.69 20.94 -25.77
CA ASP A 534 -23.33 19.64 -25.99
C ASP A 534 -24.48 19.74 -26.99
N TRP A 535 -25.34 20.76 -26.84
CA TRP A 535 -26.46 20.98 -27.75
C TRP A 535 -26.01 21.38 -29.16
N LEU A 536 -25.00 22.25 -29.29
CA LEU A 536 -24.44 22.62 -30.58
C LEU A 536 -23.78 21.41 -31.26
N ASP A 537 -23.11 20.54 -30.50
CA ASP A 537 -22.49 19.32 -31.01
C ASP A 537 -23.52 18.34 -31.59
N GLU A 538 -24.66 18.16 -30.90
CA GLU A 538 -25.79 17.35 -31.39
C GLU A 538 -26.33 17.85 -32.75
N GLN A 539 -26.30 19.17 -33.00
CA GLN A 539 -26.86 19.78 -34.21
C GLN A 539 -25.84 19.93 -35.34
N PHE A 540 -24.62 20.32 -35.01
CA PHE A 540 -23.62 20.83 -35.96
C PHE A 540 -22.27 20.10 -35.87
N GLY A 541 -22.10 19.09 -35.00
CA GLY A 541 -20.82 18.37 -34.89
C GLY A 541 -20.30 17.83 -36.23
N ALA A 542 -21.19 17.35 -37.09
CA ALA A 542 -20.82 16.81 -38.40
C ALA A 542 -20.22 17.86 -39.38
N THR A 543 -20.31 19.16 -39.09
CA THR A 543 -19.76 20.22 -39.96
C THR A 543 -18.28 20.50 -39.69
N ILE A 544 -17.72 20.01 -38.58
CA ILE A 544 -16.34 20.25 -38.17
C ILE A 544 -15.43 19.17 -38.76
N GLU A 545 -14.88 19.42 -39.95
CA GLU A 545 -14.05 18.45 -40.69
C GLU A 545 -12.55 18.80 -40.69
N ASP A 546 -12.17 20.01 -40.28
CA ASP A 546 -10.78 20.46 -40.31
C ASP A 546 -9.95 19.82 -39.18
N LYS A 547 -8.93 19.06 -39.56
CA LYS A 547 -8.02 18.34 -38.65
C LYS A 547 -7.24 19.28 -37.73
N GLU A 548 -6.91 20.48 -38.22
CA GLU A 548 -6.10 21.45 -37.47
C GLU A 548 -6.80 21.91 -36.18
N ILE A 549 -8.14 21.85 -36.13
CA ILE A 549 -8.90 22.17 -34.91
C ILE A 549 -8.57 21.18 -33.79
N PHE A 550 -8.49 19.89 -34.11
CA PHE A 550 -8.18 18.84 -33.14
C PHE A 550 -6.71 18.91 -32.71
N TYR A 551 -5.79 19.13 -33.66
CA TYR A 551 -4.37 19.29 -33.36
C TYR A 551 -4.08 20.53 -32.53
N ALA A 552 -4.70 21.67 -32.84
CA ALA A 552 -4.52 22.89 -32.05
C ALA A 552 -4.99 22.71 -30.60
N HIS A 553 -6.11 22.00 -30.39
CA HIS A 553 -6.60 21.66 -29.06
C HIS A 553 -5.63 20.75 -28.31
N ALA A 554 -5.19 19.65 -28.95
CA ALA A 554 -4.24 18.71 -28.36
C ALA A 554 -2.90 19.39 -28.02
N ARG A 555 -2.32 20.15 -28.95
CA ARG A 555 -1.04 20.86 -28.76
C ARG A 555 -1.10 21.90 -27.64
N LYS A 556 -2.24 22.56 -27.46
CA LYS A 556 -2.45 23.48 -26.33
C LYS A 556 -2.26 22.75 -24.99
N TYR A 557 -2.96 21.64 -24.79
CA TYR A 557 -2.92 20.91 -23.53
C TYR A 557 -1.67 20.05 -23.35
N GLU A 558 -1.05 19.62 -24.44
CA GLU A 558 0.29 19.04 -24.43
C GLU A 558 1.30 20.04 -23.88
N LYS A 559 1.33 21.26 -24.43
CA LYS A 559 2.19 22.34 -23.93
C LYS A 559 1.92 22.62 -22.44
N GLU A 560 0.64 22.72 -22.07
CA GLU A 560 0.24 22.97 -20.68
C GLU A 560 0.73 21.86 -19.73
N PHE A 561 0.63 20.60 -20.16
CA PHE A 561 1.11 19.43 -19.41
C PHE A 561 2.63 19.44 -19.25
N LEU A 562 3.39 19.79 -20.27
CA LEU A 562 4.85 19.87 -20.20
C LEU A 562 5.31 21.00 -19.26
N GLU A 563 4.67 22.17 -19.34
CA GLU A 563 4.89 23.28 -18.40
C GLU A 563 4.55 22.87 -16.95
N ASP A 564 3.50 22.06 -16.74
CA ASP A 564 3.13 21.53 -15.43
C ASP A 564 4.19 20.55 -14.90
N CYS A 565 4.71 19.67 -15.77
CA CYS A 565 5.78 18.73 -15.42
C CYS A 565 7.08 19.47 -15.05
N GLU A 566 7.45 20.48 -15.84
CA GLU A 566 8.58 21.36 -15.57
C GLU A 566 8.40 22.09 -14.22
N SER A 567 7.21 22.62 -13.95
CA SER A 567 6.88 23.30 -12.70
C SER A 567 6.96 22.38 -11.48
N LEU A 568 6.72 21.07 -11.67
CA LEU A 568 6.91 20.04 -10.66
C LEU A 568 8.37 19.58 -10.53
N GLY A 569 9.26 20.00 -11.44
CA GLY A 569 10.65 19.57 -11.51
C GLY A 569 10.83 18.12 -11.96
N ILE A 570 9.90 17.62 -12.79
CA ILE A 570 9.98 16.28 -13.39
C ILE A 570 11.00 16.32 -14.55
N ARG A 571 11.89 15.33 -14.64
CA ARG A 571 12.85 15.23 -15.75
C ARG A 571 12.13 14.85 -17.03
N GLU A 572 12.44 15.52 -18.14
CA GLU A 572 11.91 15.16 -19.47
C GLU A 572 12.31 13.72 -19.87
N PRO A 573 11.42 12.98 -20.55
CA PRO A 573 11.76 11.66 -21.07
C PRO A 573 12.88 11.75 -22.12
N THR A 574 13.55 10.63 -22.38
CA THR A 574 14.56 10.55 -23.47
C THR A 574 13.91 10.66 -24.84
N VAL A 575 12.72 10.06 -24.99
CA VAL A 575 11.93 10.10 -26.22
C VAL A 575 10.49 10.43 -25.88
N MET A 576 9.90 11.34 -26.65
CA MET A 576 8.48 11.64 -26.59
C MET A 576 7.85 11.37 -27.95
N THR A 577 6.80 10.55 -27.98
CA THR A 577 6.13 10.15 -29.22
C THR A 577 4.69 10.65 -29.24
N ARG A 578 4.16 10.96 -30.43
CA ARG A 578 2.77 11.40 -30.59
C ARG A 578 2.08 10.49 -31.56
N ILE A 579 0.92 9.95 -31.20
CA ILE A 579 0.25 8.97 -32.05
C ILE A 579 -0.09 9.49 -33.44
N THR A 580 -0.39 10.79 -33.59
CA THR A 580 -0.64 11.39 -34.91
C THR A 580 0.55 11.33 -35.87
N GLU A 581 1.78 11.16 -35.35
CA GLU A 581 3.02 11.00 -36.12
C GLU A 581 3.31 9.54 -36.52
N TYR A 582 2.61 8.56 -35.92
CA TYR A 582 2.85 7.10 -36.08
C TYR A 582 1.68 6.35 -36.74
N VAL A 583 0.72 7.06 -37.34
CA VAL A 583 -0.46 6.43 -37.96
C VAL A 583 -0.10 5.43 -39.07
N PRO A 584 0.88 5.68 -39.96
CA PRO A 584 1.31 4.68 -40.95
C PRO A 584 1.79 3.37 -40.31
N GLU A 585 2.59 3.46 -39.25
CA GLU A 585 3.11 2.34 -38.48
C GLU A 585 1.98 1.57 -37.80
N VAL A 586 0.98 2.28 -37.24
CA VAL A 586 -0.23 1.65 -36.69
C VAL A 586 -0.94 0.81 -37.75
N VAL A 587 -1.14 1.36 -38.95
CA VAL A 587 -1.81 0.65 -40.04
C VAL A 587 -1.04 -0.62 -40.42
N GLU A 588 0.29 -0.57 -40.46
CA GLU A 588 1.11 -1.73 -40.78
C GLU A 588 1.11 -2.80 -39.68
N PHE A 589 1.14 -2.36 -38.42
CA PHE A 589 1.01 -3.24 -37.26
C PHE A 589 -0.32 -4.00 -37.28
N ILE A 590 -1.43 -3.30 -37.52
CA ILE A 590 -2.76 -3.92 -37.59
C ILE A 590 -2.86 -4.87 -38.79
N LYS A 591 -2.28 -4.53 -39.96
CA LYS A 591 -2.24 -5.46 -41.11
C LYS A 591 -1.56 -6.77 -40.74
N THR A 592 -0.47 -6.70 -39.98
CA THR A 592 0.26 -7.88 -39.53
C THR A 592 -0.61 -8.76 -38.63
N LEU A 593 -1.32 -8.16 -37.67
CA LEU A 593 -2.27 -8.90 -36.80
C LEU A 593 -3.42 -9.54 -37.59
N VAL A 594 -3.94 -8.84 -38.61
CA VAL A 594 -4.98 -9.36 -39.52
C VAL A 594 -4.44 -10.51 -40.36
N GLN A 595 -3.22 -10.41 -40.88
CA GLN A 595 -2.57 -11.47 -41.67
C GLN A 595 -2.34 -12.74 -40.84
N ARG A 596 -2.03 -12.58 -39.54
CA ARG A 596 -1.90 -13.68 -38.57
C ARG A 596 -3.26 -14.25 -38.14
N GLY A 597 -4.36 -13.62 -38.53
CA GLY A 597 -5.71 -14.03 -38.18
C GLY A 597 -6.10 -13.75 -36.73
N ILE A 598 -5.32 -12.96 -35.98
CA ILE A 598 -5.60 -12.55 -34.58
C ILE A 598 -6.41 -11.25 -34.53
N ALA A 599 -6.60 -10.58 -35.68
CA ALA A 599 -7.50 -9.45 -35.83
C ALA A 599 -8.45 -9.65 -37.02
N TYR A 600 -9.60 -9.00 -36.99
CA TYR A 600 -10.59 -9.07 -38.07
C TYR A 600 -11.25 -7.71 -38.34
N GLU A 601 -11.63 -7.49 -39.60
CA GLU A 601 -12.40 -6.31 -40.02
C GLU A 601 -13.91 -6.55 -39.85
N SER A 602 -14.62 -5.50 -39.47
CA SER A 602 -16.09 -5.47 -39.37
C SER A 602 -16.58 -4.03 -39.55
N LYS A 603 -17.37 -3.81 -40.61
CA LYS A 603 -17.99 -2.52 -41.00
C LYS A 603 -17.01 -1.33 -41.06
N GLY A 604 -15.80 -1.55 -41.55
CA GLY A 604 -14.74 -0.54 -41.70
C GLY A 604 -13.90 -0.30 -40.43
N SER A 605 -14.23 -0.97 -39.33
CA SER A 605 -13.41 -1.01 -38.11
C SER A 605 -12.64 -2.33 -38.05
N VAL A 606 -11.54 -2.37 -37.29
CA VAL A 606 -10.74 -3.59 -37.06
C VAL A 606 -10.68 -3.87 -35.58
N TYR A 607 -10.94 -5.12 -35.20
CA TYR A 607 -10.96 -5.57 -33.81
C TYR A 607 -9.91 -6.65 -33.58
N PHE A 608 -9.38 -6.68 -32.36
CA PHE A 608 -8.53 -7.76 -31.86
C PHE A 608 -9.42 -8.92 -31.39
N ASP A 609 -9.11 -10.14 -31.84
CA ASP A 609 -9.86 -11.36 -31.52
C ASP A 609 -9.23 -12.02 -30.28
N THR A 610 -9.80 -11.73 -29.12
CA THR A 610 -9.27 -12.17 -27.82
C THR A 610 -9.33 -13.69 -27.65
N GLU A 611 -10.33 -14.35 -28.21
CA GLU A 611 -10.44 -15.81 -28.17
C GLU A 611 -9.43 -16.45 -29.12
N ARG A 612 -9.23 -15.89 -30.33
CA ARG A 612 -8.21 -16.39 -31.23
C ARG A 612 -6.80 -16.25 -30.65
N TYR A 613 -6.51 -15.15 -29.95
CA TYR A 613 -5.26 -14.96 -29.22
C TYR A 613 -5.00 -16.10 -28.22
N LYS A 614 -6.00 -16.46 -27.41
CA LYS A 614 -5.90 -17.60 -26.49
C LYS A 614 -5.66 -18.94 -27.19
N THR A 615 -6.32 -19.17 -28.34
CA THR A 615 -6.09 -20.40 -29.11
C THR A 615 -4.67 -20.55 -29.67
N HIS A 616 -3.89 -19.46 -29.71
CA HIS A 616 -2.47 -19.50 -30.07
C HIS A 616 -1.56 -19.75 -28.86
N GLY A 617 -2.11 -20.05 -27.68
CA GLY A 617 -1.37 -20.41 -26.48
C GLY A 617 -1.03 -19.24 -25.56
N PHE A 618 -1.60 -18.05 -25.79
CA PHE A 618 -1.38 -16.89 -24.92
C PHE A 618 -2.48 -16.69 -23.88
N ASP A 619 -2.11 -16.19 -22.71
CA ASP A 619 -3.06 -15.82 -21.67
C ASP A 619 -3.61 -14.41 -21.86
N TYR A 620 -4.90 -14.22 -21.61
CA TYR A 620 -5.55 -12.91 -21.61
C TYR A 620 -6.81 -12.88 -20.72
N PRO A 621 -6.99 -11.86 -19.87
CA PRO A 621 -6.01 -10.83 -19.48
C PRO A 621 -4.90 -11.39 -18.57
N LYS A 622 -3.67 -10.87 -18.68
CA LYS A 622 -2.50 -11.29 -17.88
C LYS A 622 -2.32 -10.49 -16.59
N LEU A 623 -2.52 -9.17 -16.62
CA LEU A 623 -2.29 -8.29 -15.47
C LEU A 623 -3.43 -8.31 -14.46
N VAL A 624 -4.66 -8.51 -14.93
CA VAL A 624 -5.83 -8.66 -14.07
C VAL A 624 -6.59 -9.93 -14.47
N PRO A 625 -6.08 -11.14 -14.16
CA PRO A 625 -6.72 -12.40 -14.56
C PRO A 625 -8.17 -12.53 -14.09
N SER A 626 -8.54 -11.85 -13.00
CA SER A 626 -9.91 -11.76 -12.50
C SER A 626 -10.86 -10.97 -13.41
N ALA A 627 -10.38 -10.01 -14.21
CA ALA A 627 -11.20 -9.23 -15.16
C ALA A 627 -11.70 -10.09 -16.33
N GLY A 628 -10.99 -11.16 -16.69
CA GLY A 628 -11.44 -12.15 -17.66
C GLY A 628 -12.73 -12.89 -17.25
N LYS A 629 -13.09 -12.83 -15.97
CA LYS A 629 -14.24 -13.53 -15.35
C LYS A 629 -15.52 -12.66 -15.30
N GLY A 630 -15.46 -11.42 -15.79
CA GLY A 630 -16.60 -10.51 -15.80
C GLY A 630 -16.22 -9.05 -15.65
N ALA A 631 -15.38 -8.53 -16.56
CA ALA A 631 -15.11 -7.10 -16.66
C ALA A 631 -16.44 -6.33 -16.65
N THR A 632 -16.53 -5.34 -15.78
CA THR A 632 -17.71 -4.49 -15.64
C THR A 632 -18.00 -3.79 -16.95
N ASP A 633 -19.26 -3.49 -17.22
CA ASP A 633 -19.62 -2.73 -18.43
C ASP A 633 -18.92 -1.36 -18.47
N ALA A 634 -18.56 -0.80 -17.31
CA ALA A 634 -17.80 0.42 -17.20
C ALA A 634 -16.35 0.28 -17.70
N GLU A 635 -15.64 -0.79 -17.30
CA GLU A 635 -14.26 -1.05 -17.72
C GLU A 635 -14.17 -1.33 -19.23
N ILE A 636 -15.14 -2.07 -19.77
CA ILE A 636 -15.21 -2.34 -21.22
C ILE A 636 -15.56 -1.06 -21.99
N ALA A 637 -16.55 -0.29 -21.51
CA ALA A 637 -16.92 0.98 -22.13
C ALA A 637 -15.76 1.99 -22.12
N GLU A 638 -14.90 1.97 -21.10
CA GLU A 638 -13.69 2.80 -21.05
C GLU A 638 -12.70 2.43 -22.16
N GLY A 639 -12.50 1.14 -22.46
CA GLY A 639 -11.68 0.68 -23.58
C GLY A 639 -12.28 0.97 -24.97
N GLU A 640 -13.62 1.04 -25.08
CA GLU A 640 -14.31 1.28 -26.35
C GLU A 640 -14.36 2.76 -26.78
N GLY A 641 -14.22 3.69 -25.82
CA GLY A 641 -14.21 5.13 -26.06
C GLY A 641 -15.60 5.79 -26.13
N ALA A 642 -15.65 7.07 -25.79
CA ALA A 642 -16.90 7.81 -25.55
C ALA A 642 -17.75 8.06 -26.81
N LEU A 643 -17.15 8.01 -28.02
CA LEU A 643 -17.89 8.21 -29.27
C LEU A 643 -18.59 6.93 -29.75
N SER A 644 -18.12 5.76 -29.30
CA SER A 644 -18.70 4.46 -29.60
C SER A 644 -19.99 4.21 -28.79
N ALA A 645 -20.02 4.63 -27.52
CA ALA A 645 -21.15 4.40 -26.60
C ALA A 645 -22.44 5.16 -26.97
N ASN A 646 -22.35 6.27 -27.71
CA ASN A 646 -23.52 7.07 -28.14
C ASN A 646 -24.08 6.65 -29.51
N ALA A 647 -23.48 5.64 -30.16
CA ALA A 647 -23.97 5.10 -31.42
C ALA A 647 -25.11 4.11 -31.17
N THR A 648 -26.33 4.64 -30.99
CA THR A 648 -27.62 3.95 -30.99
C THR A 648 -27.85 2.94 -29.85
N GLY A 649 -28.94 3.15 -29.11
CA GLY A 649 -29.32 2.28 -28.00
C GLY A 649 -29.37 0.80 -28.39
N GLY A 650 -28.74 -0.02 -27.55
CA GLY A 650 -29.14 -1.42 -27.34
C GLY A 650 -28.55 -2.49 -28.26
N ASP A 651 -27.64 -2.19 -29.18
CA ASP A 651 -27.07 -3.23 -30.07
C ASP A 651 -25.56 -3.45 -29.83
N PHE A 652 -25.21 -3.86 -28.60
CA PHE A 652 -23.86 -4.23 -28.14
C PHE A 652 -23.25 -5.47 -28.86
N GLY A 653 -23.85 -5.98 -29.96
CA GLY A 653 -23.51 -7.28 -30.53
C GLY A 653 -23.39 -7.40 -32.05
N SER A 654 -23.55 -6.33 -32.85
CA SER A 654 -23.59 -6.49 -34.32
C SER A 654 -22.22 -6.40 -35.03
N GLU A 655 -21.16 -5.92 -34.38
CA GLU A 655 -19.83 -5.70 -35.00
C GLU A 655 -18.72 -6.58 -34.43
N LYS A 656 -18.76 -6.88 -33.13
CA LYS A 656 -17.76 -7.70 -32.45
C LYS A 656 -18.14 -9.18 -32.46
N ARG A 657 -17.16 -10.07 -32.57
CA ARG A 657 -17.38 -11.52 -32.45
C ARG A 657 -17.58 -11.91 -30.99
N HIS A 658 -16.76 -11.35 -30.11
CA HIS A 658 -16.81 -11.59 -28.68
C HIS A 658 -16.89 -10.27 -27.89
N ARG A 659 -17.45 -10.34 -26.68
CA ARG A 659 -17.64 -9.19 -25.80
C ARG A 659 -16.32 -8.48 -25.43
N ASN A 660 -15.26 -9.26 -25.26
CA ASN A 660 -13.95 -8.75 -24.82
C ASN A 660 -13.08 -8.26 -25.98
N ASP A 661 -13.53 -8.41 -27.24
CA ASP A 661 -12.80 -7.92 -28.40
C ASP A 661 -12.76 -6.38 -28.37
N PHE A 662 -11.59 -5.81 -28.64
CA PHE A 662 -11.37 -4.36 -28.57
C PHE A 662 -10.90 -3.80 -29.92
N ALA A 663 -11.23 -2.54 -30.17
CA ALA A 663 -10.95 -1.90 -31.45
C ALA A 663 -9.46 -1.56 -31.59
N LEU A 664 -8.84 -2.02 -32.68
CA LEU A 664 -7.52 -1.62 -33.14
C LEU A 664 -7.62 -0.40 -34.06
N TRP A 665 -8.63 -0.39 -34.94
CA TRP A 665 -8.94 0.71 -35.84
C TRP A 665 -10.44 1.01 -35.79
N LYS A 666 -10.79 2.28 -35.65
CA LYS A 666 -12.19 2.73 -35.61
C LYS A 666 -12.51 3.48 -36.89
N SER A 667 -13.55 3.05 -37.61
CA SER A 667 -14.09 3.83 -38.74
C SER A 667 -14.54 5.21 -38.26
N SER A 668 -14.11 6.29 -38.92
CA SER A 668 -14.44 7.65 -38.51
C SER A 668 -15.73 8.15 -39.17
N LYS A 669 -16.56 8.86 -38.42
CA LYS A 669 -17.76 9.53 -38.93
C LYS A 669 -17.44 10.95 -39.41
N ARG A 670 -18.36 11.59 -40.15
CA ARG A 670 -18.24 13.03 -40.44
C ARG A 670 -18.23 13.82 -39.14
N GLY A 671 -17.38 14.84 -39.07
CA GLY A 671 -17.15 15.57 -37.81
C GLY A 671 -16.05 14.98 -36.92
N GLU A 672 -15.33 13.95 -37.40
CA GLU A 672 -14.21 13.31 -36.70
C GLU A 672 -12.96 13.31 -37.60
N PRO A 673 -11.75 13.45 -37.03
CA PRO A 673 -10.51 13.29 -37.79
C PRO A 673 -10.38 11.84 -38.28
N SER A 674 -9.81 11.68 -39.48
CA SER A 674 -9.65 10.39 -40.14
C SER A 674 -8.38 10.30 -40.97
N TRP A 675 -7.84 9.11 -41.12
CA TRP A 675 -6.69 8.78 -41.95
C TRP A 675 -7.05 7.64 -42.90
N GLU A 676 -6.41 7.63 -44.07
CA GLU A 676 -6.59 6.57 -45.05
C GLU A 676 -6.01 5.25 -44.53
N SER A 677 -6.74 4.16 -44.71
CA SER A 677 -6.30 2.81 -44.35
C SER A 677 -6.89 1.77 -45.31
N PRO A 678 -6.37 0.54 -45.33
CA PRO A 678 -6.94 -0.56 -46.13
C PRO A 678 -8.41 -0.87 -45.83
N TRP A 679 -8.90 -0.48 -44.64
CA TRP A 679 -10.27 -0.72 -44.18
C TRP A 679 -11.17 0.53 -44.33
N GLY A 680 -10.67 1.56 -45.02
CA GLY A 680 -11.36 2.84 -45.21
C GLY A 680 -10.89 3.93 -44.22
N PRO A 681 -11.48 5.14 -44.30
CA PRO A 681 -11.09 6.26 -43.46
C PRO A 681 -11.45 6.01 -41.99
N GLY A 682 -10.47 6.14 -41.11
CA GLY A 682 -10.66 5.89 -39.68
C GLY A 682 -9.55 6.46 -38.82
N ARG A 683 -9.46 5.98 -37.58
CA ARG A 683 -8.47 6.41 -36.60
C ARG A 683 -8.01 5.22 -35.73
N PRO A 684 -6.82 5.30 -35.12
CA PRO A 684 -6.38 4.29 -34.15
C PRO A 684 -7.37 4.14 -32.99
N GLY A 685 -7.47 2.92 -32.45
CA GLY A 685 -8.02 2.68 -31.11
C GLY A 685 -7.00 3.04 -30.03
N TRP A 686 -7.48 3.35 -28.82
CA TRP A 686 -6.63 3.87 -27.74
C TRP A 686 -5.45 2.94 -27.36
N HIS A 687 -5.67 1.63 -27.33
CA HIS A 687 -4.66 0.66 -26.90
C HIS A 687 -3.53 0.47 -27.93
N ILE A 688 -3.86 0.45 -29.23
CA ILE A 688 -2.87 0.16 -30.29
C ILE A 688 -1.79 1.24 -30.39
N GLU A 689 -2.08 2.44 -29.90
CA GLU A 689 -1.17 3.58 -29.93
C GLU A 689 0.13 3.27 -29.16
N CYS A 690 -0.01 2.84 -27.92
CA CYS A 690 1.11 2.58 -27.03
C CYS A 690 1.92 1.37 -27.51
N SER A 691 1.25 0.27 -27.89
CA SER A 691 1.88 -0.93 -28.47
C SER A 691 2.78 -0.61 -29.65
N VAL A 692 2.28 0.19 -30.59
CA VAL A 692 3.03 0.57 -31.80
C VAL A 692 4.18 1.51 -31.45
N MET A 693 3.92 2.61 -30.75
CA MET A 693 4.96 3.60 -30.43
C MET A 693 6.08 3.01 -29.58
N ALA A 694 5.75 2.15 -28.61
CA ALA A 694 6.74 1.47 -27.78
C ALA A 694 7.53 0.43 -28.59
N SER A 695 6.86 -0.36 -29.44
CA SER A 695 7.53 -1.36 -30.28
C SER A 695 8.49 -0.76 -31.30
N GLU A 696 8.12 0.37 -31.92
CA GLU A 696 8.96 1.06 -32.91
C GLU A 696 10.25 1.64 -32.30
N VAL A 697 10.19 2.11 -31.04
CA VAL A 697 11.32 2.79 -30.40
C VAL A 697 12.15 1.85 -29.52
N LEU A 698 11.51 0.95 -28.76
CA LEU A 698 12.17 0.08 -27.76
C LEU A 698 12.34 -1.36 -28.25
N GLY A 699 11.59 -1.77 -29.28
CA GLY A 699 11.64 -3.10 -29.88
C GLY A 699 10.71 -4.11 -29.22
N ALA A 700 11.01 -5.39 -29.45
CA ALA A 700 10.18 -6.54 -29.03
C ALA A 700 10.28 -6.89 -27.54
N HIS A 701 11.26 -6.34 -26.81
CA HIS A 701 11.45 -6.60 -25.38
C HIS A 701 11.76 -5.30 -24.63
N ILE A 702 10.99 -5.04 -23.58
CA ILE A 702 11.06 -3.85 -22.73
C ILE A 702 11.32 -4.29 -21.29
N ASP A 703 12.19 -3.58 -20.57
CA ASP A 703 12.44 -3.87 -19.15
C ASP A 703 11.24 -3.43 -18.31
N ILE A 704 10.91 -2.14 -18.36
CA ILE A 704 9.87 -1.54 -17.52
C ILE A 704 8.77 -0.94 -18.38
N HIS A 705 7.51 -1.31 -18.10
CA HIS A 705 6.33 -0.58 -18.57
C HIS A 705 5.58 -0.01 -17.36
N GLY A 706 5.32 1.30 -17.38
CA GLY A 706 4.69 2.03 -16.27
C GLY A 706 3.39 2.74 -16.62
N GLY A 707 2.51 2.91 -15.63
CA GLY A 707 1.32 3.75 -15.76
C GLY A 707 0.57 3.94 -14.43
N GLY A 708 -0.57 4.62 -14.48
CA GLY A 708 -1.52 4.62 -13.35
C GLY A 708 -2.13 3.24 -13.15
N SER A 709 -2.54 2.91 -11.92
CA SER A 709 -3.17 1.61 -11.61
C SER A 709 -4.50 1.35 -12.33
N ASP A 710 -5.16 2.39 -12.82
CA ASP A 710 -6.31 2.32 -13.74
C ASP A 710 -5.95 1.80 -15.13
N LEU A 711 -4.68 1.93 -15.55
CA LEU A 711 -4.25 1.45 -16.85
C LEU A 711 -3.98 -0.06 -16.89
N LYS A 712 -3.94 -0.75 -15.73
CA LYS A 712 -3.75 -2.21 -15.66
C LYS A 712 -4.71 -2.93 -16.60
N PHE A 713 -6.00 -2.61 -16.48
CA PHE A 713 -7.05 -3.16 -17.32
C PHE A 713 -8.05 -2.06 -17.70
N PRO A 714 -8.52 -2.00 -18.95
CA PRO A 714 -8.13 -2.87 -20.06
C PRO A 714 -6.84 -2.43 -20.79
N HIS A 715 -6.26 -1.27 -20.46
CA HIS A 715 -5.26 -0.63 -21.32
C HIS A 715 -3.98 -1.47 -21.52
N HIS A 716 -3.22 -1.73 -20.46
CA HIS A 716 -1.97 -2.48 -20.55
C HIS A 716 -2.18 -3.96 -20.88
N ASP A 717 -3.27 -4.59 -20.40
CA ASP A 717 -3.64 -5.95 -20.82
C ASP A 717 -3.84 -6.06 -22.34
N ASN A 718 -4.47 -5.05 -22.95
CA ASN A 718 -4.64 -4.99 -24.40
C ASN A 718 -3.31 -4.72 -25.11
N GLU A 719 -2.42 -3.92 -24.53
CA GLU A 719 -1.10 -3.65 -25.10
C GLU A 719 -0.19 -4.88 -25.11
N ILE A 720 -0.23 -5.66 -24.02
CA ILE A 720 0.43 -6.96 -23.93
C ILE A 720 -0.09 -7.85 -25.07
N ALA A 721 -1.41 -8.03 -25.17
CA ALA A 721 -2.00 -8.90 -26.18
C ALA A 721 -1.63 -8.47 -27.61
N GLN A 722 -1.67 -7.17 -27.91
CA GLN A 722 -1.29 -6.64 -29.22
C GLN A 722 0.19 -6.85 -29.54
N SER A 723 1.07 -6.58 -28.58
CA SER A 723 2.52 -6.58 -28.79
C SER A 723 3.09 -7.98 -28.82
N GLU A 724 2.66 -8.86 -27.91
CA GLU A 724 3.03 -10.27 -27.93
C GLU A 724 2.54 -10.93 -29.23
N ALA A 725 1.28 -10.69 -29.65
CA ALA A 725 0.76 -11.20 -30.90
C ALA A 725 1.48 -10.68 -32.15
N TYR A 726 2.07 -9.48 -32.10
CA TYR A 726 2.81 -8.88 -33.21
C TYR A 726 4.26 -9.39 -33.28
N HIS A 727 4.95 -9.47 -32.14
CA HIS A 727 6.35 -9.89 -32.06
C HIS A 727 6.55 -11.39 -32.09
N PHE A 728 5.49 -12.18 -31.85
CA PHE A 728 5.52 -13.65 -31.97
C PHE A 728 6.07 -14.12 -33.33
N SER A 729 6.74 -15.27 -33.37
CA SER A 729 7.33 -15.85 -34.59
C SER A 729 6.85 -17.28 -34.84
N ASP A 730 6.12 -17.50 -35.94
CA ASP A 730 5.60 -18.82 -36.36
C ASP A 730 6.70 -19.82 -36.77
N SER A 731 7.96 -19.38 -36.88
CA SER A 731 9.07 -20.18 -37.40
C SER A 731 9.57 -21.27 -36.44
N CYS A 732 9.12 -21.24 -35.19
CA CYS A 732 9.46 -22.25 -34.20
C CYS A 732 8.21 -23.08 -33.93
N GLY A 733 8.11 -24.27 -34.55
CA GLY A 733 7.04 -25.24 -34.26
C GLY A 733 7.06 -25.82 -32.83
N SER A 734 7.79 -25.17 -31.92
CA SER A 734 7.97 -25.49 -30.51
C SER A 734 8.46 -24.27 -29.69
N CYS A 735 8.19 -23.01 -30.10
CA CYS A 735 8.66 -21.88 -29.29
C CYS A 735 7.85 -21.82 -28.00
N ASP A 736 8.56 -21.90 -26.88
CA ASP A 736 8.01 -21.54 -25.59
C ASP A 736 7.43 -20.12 -25.67
N THR A 737 6.24 -19.95 -25.08
CA THR A 737 5.60 -18.64 -24.86
C THR A 737 6.54 -17.64 -24.16
N ALA A 738 7.59 -18.16 -23.50
CA ALA A 738 8.69 -17.42 -22.89
C ALA A 738 9.41 -16.44 -23.82
N ASP A 739 9.65 -16.81 -25.08
CA ASP A 739 10.36 -15.94 -26.04
C ASP A 739 9.47 -14.80 -26.54
N SER A 740 8.19 -14.80 -26.18
CA SER A 740 7.19 -13.82 -26.63
C SER A 740 6.86 -12.77 -25.58
N GLN A 741 7.45 -12.84 -24.37
CA GLN A 741 7.23 -11.85 -23.31
C GLN A 741 7.71 -10.46 -23.77
N TRP A 742 6.76 -9.55 -23.95
CA TRP A 742 7.02 -8.20 -24.44
C TRP A 742 7.64 -7.29 -23.37
N VAL A 743 7.14 -7.37 -22.13
CA VAL A 743 7.58 -6.55 -21.00
C VAL A 743 7.92 -7.44 -19.80
N ASN A 744 9.07 -7.19 -19.17
CA ASN A 744 9.50 -7.96 -18.01
C ASN A 744 8.88 -7.48 -16.69
N TYR A 745 8.77 -6.15 -16.51
CA TYR A 745 8.32 -5.53 -15.26
C TYR A 745 7.23 -4.48 -15.51
N PHE A 746 6.00 -4.75 -15.05
CA PHE A 746 4.91 -3.78 -15.05
C PHE A 746 4.77 -3.07 -13.70
N LEU A 747 4.99 -1.76 -13.70
CA LEU A 747 4.94 -0.91 -12.51
C LEU A 747 3.70 0.01 -12.56
N HIS A 748 2.82 -0.06 -11.57
CA HIS A 748 1.58 0.71 -11.56
C HIS A 748 1.47 1.63 -10.34
N ALA A 749 1.40 2.94 -10.58
CA ALA A 749 1.30 3.93 -9.50
C ALA A 749 -0.09 3.89 -8.84
N GLY A 750 -0.12 3.98 -7.51
CA GLY A 750 -1.36 3.99 -6.75
C GLY A 750 -2.19 5.27 -6.97
N HIS A 751 -3.51 5.13 -6.90
CA HIS A 751 -4.47 6.21 -7.13
C HIS A 751 -4.44 7.31 -6.06
N LEU A 752 -4.73 8.55 -6.47
CA LEU A 752 -4.96 9.67 -5.56
C LEU A 752 -6.46 9.87 -5.30
N HIS A 753 -6.84 9.90 -4.02
CA HIS A 753 -8.21 10.09 -3.54
C HIS A 753 -8.35 11.45 -2.86
N ILE A 754 -9.52 12.09 -2.94
CA ILE A 754 -9.90 13.27 -2.13
C ILE A 754 -11.14 12.89 -1.33
N LYS A 755 -11.09 13.06 0.00
CA LYS A 755 -12.20 12.73 0.92
C LYS A 755 -12.75 11.31 0.72
N GLY A 756 -11.86 10.34 0.46
CA GLY A 756 -12.22 8.93 0.23
C GLY A 756 -12.77 8.61 -1.17
N LEU A 757 -12.97 9.60 -2.04
CA LEU A 757 -13.42 9.38 -3.42
C LEU A 757 -12.24 9.47 -4.38
N LYS A 758 -12.21 8.61 -5.40
CA LYS A 758 -11.23 8.70 -6.50
C LYS A 758 -11.33 10.09 -7.13
N MET A 759 -10.19 10.76 -7.29
CA MET A 759 -10.15 12.02 -7.99
C MET A 759 -10.43 11.78 -9.48
N SER A 760 -11.47 12.38 -10.02
CA SER A 760 -11.81 12.22 -11.44
C SER A 760 -12.46 13.47 -12.02
N LYS A 761 -12.26 13.69 -13.33
CA LYS A 761 -12.91 14.81 -14.03
C LYS A 761 -14.44 14.64 -14.10
N SER A 762 -14.93 13.40 -14.16
CA SER A 762 -16.36 13.07 -14.18
C SER A 762 -17.08 13.45 -12.88
N LEU A 763 -16.41 13.33 -11.72
CA LEU A 763 -16.94 13.75 -10.43
C LEU A 763 -16.76 15.26 -10.15
N LYS A 764 -16.11 16.01 -11.07
CA LYS A 764 -15.75 17.44 -10.90
C LYS A 764 -15.05 17.73 -9.56
N ASN A 765 -14.41 16.74 -8.95
CA ASN A 765 -13.76 16.81 -7.64
C ASN A 765 -12.23 16.88 -7.75
N PHE A 766 -11.71 17.29 -8.90
CA PHE A 766 -10.27 17.33 -9.18
C PHE A 766 -9.67 18.71 -8.94
N ILE A 767 -8.39 18.71 -8.56
CA ILE A 767 -7.56 19.90 -8.43
C ILE A 767 -6.50 19.83 -9.51
N THR A 768 -6.42 20.86 -10.36
CA THR A 768 -5.36 20.94 -11.38
C THR A 768 -3.99 21.10 -10.72
N ILE A 769 -2.93 20.69 -11.42
CA ILE A 769 -1.55 20.87 -10.91
C ILE A 769 -1.27 22.35 -10.65
N ARG A 770 -1.68 23.22 -11.57
CA ARG A 770 -1.54 24.68 -11.45
C ARG A 770 -2.26 25.24 -10.23
N GLN A 771 -3.49 24.79 -9.95
CA GLN A 771 -4.22 25.20 -8.74
C GLN A 771 -3.50 24.73 -7.47
N ALA A 772 -3.02 23.49 -7.44
CA ALA A 772 -2.28 22.98 -6.29
C ALA A 772 -0.99 23.77 -6.04
N LEU A 773 -0.28 24.17 -7.10
CA LEU A 773 0.94 24.97 -7.03
C LEU A 773 0.72 26.44 -6.59
N GLN A 774 -0.53 26.93 -6.58
CA GLN A 774 -0.85 28.22 -5.96
C GLN A 774 -0.81 28.14 -4.43
N SER A 775 -1.13 26.98 -3.86
CA SER A 775 -1.21 26.76 -2.41
C SER A 775 0.01 26.06 -1.81
N TYR A 776 0.71 25.25 -2.61
CA TYR A 776 1.81 24.39 -2.16
C TYR A 776 2.99 24.45 -3.12
N THR A 777 4.20 24.18 -2.62
CA THR A 777 5.38 24.11 -3.50
C THR A 777 5.48 22.74 -4.16
N ALA A 778 6.11 22.66 -5.34
CA ALA A 778 6.40 21.38 -6.00
C ALA A 778 7.15 20.41 -5.08
N ARG A 779 8.09 20.94 -4.28
CA ARG A 779 8.83 20.17 -3.29
C ARG A 779 7.92 19.56 -2.21
N GLN A 780 6.95 20.32 -1.70
CA GLN A 780 6.01 19.82 -0.69
C GLN A 780 5.14 18.69 -1.24
N LEU A 781 4.64 18.84 -2.47
CA LEU A 781 3.89 17.80 -3.15
C LEU A 781 4.73 16.52 -3.36
N ARG A 782 6.00 16.70 -3.76
CA ARG A 782 6.95 15.59 -3.91
C ARG A 782 7.27 14.90 -2.58
N ILE A 783 7.54 15.64 -1.51
CA ILE A 783 7.75 15.07 -0.16
C ILE A 783 6.51 14.29 0.27
N MET A 784 5.30 14.85 0.09
CA MET A 784 4.07 14.15 0.43
C MET A 784 3.98 12.78 -0.25
N PHE A 785 4.35 12.68 -1.52
CA PHE A 785 4.37 11.40 -2.25
C PHE A 785 5.48 10.46 -1.80
N LEU A 786 6.65 10.97 -1.40
CA LEU A 786 7.76 10.18 -0.87
C LEU A 786 7.45 9.53 0.48
N LEU A 787 6.59 10.15 1.29
CA LEU A 787 6.19 9.66 2.62
C LEU A 787 5.25 8.45 2.56
N GLN A 788 4.82 8.04 1.38
CA GLN A 788 3.85 6.97 1.16
C GLN A 788 4.39 5.98 0.12
N GLN A 789 4.02 4.72 0.23
CA GLN A 789 4.41 3.71 -0.74
C GLN A 789 3.88 4.07 -2.14
N TRP A 790 4.70 3.91 -3.19
CA TRP A 790 4.40 4.42 -4.53
C TRP A 790 3.26 3.66 -5.26
N ASP A 791 3.15 2.36 -5.03
CA ASP A 791 2.14 1.47 -5.64
C ASP A 791 0.80 1.48 -4.90
N LYS A 792 0.73 2.11 -3.72
CA LYS A 792 -0.48 2.15 -2.88
C LYS A 792 -1.30 3.44 -3.09
N PRO A 793 -2.64 3.37 -2.91
CA PRO A 793 -3.49 4.55 -2.96
C PRO A 793 -3.14 5.57 -1.87
N ILE A 794 -3.27 6.87 -2.18
CA ILE A 794 -3.04 7.97 -1.23
C ILE A 794 -4.29 8.84 -1.13
N ASN A 795 -4.60 9.28 0.10
CA ASN A 795 -5.61 10.30 0.34
C ASN A 795 -4.96 11.69 0.38
N PHE A 796 -5.30 12.55 -0.57
CA PHE A 796 -4.94 13.97 -0.54
C PHE A 796 -5.78 14.72 0.48
N SER A 797 -5.12 15.23 1.52
CA SER A 797 -5.74 15.96 2.63
C SER A 797 -4.82 17.03 3.20
N ASP A 798 -5.40 17.99 3.94
CA ASP A 798 -4.63 19.01 4.66
C ASP A 798 -3.62 18.38 5.64
N GLN A 799 -3.97 17.24 6.24
CA GLN A 799 -3.07 16.51 7.14
C GLN A 799 -1.85 15.98 6.41
N THR A 800 -2.03 15.27 5.28
CA THR A 800 -0.91 14.71 4.51
C THR A 800 0.04 15.79 3.99
N ILE A 801 -0.48 16.97 3.68
CA ILE A 801 0.35 18.12 3.28
C ILE A 801 1.05 18.75 4.49
N ALA A 802 0.40 18.83 5.66
CA ALA A 802 1.03 19.34 6.87
C ALA A 802 2.24 18.49 7.27
N GLU A 803 2.11 17.16 7.20
CA GLU A 803 3.21 16.22 7.45
C GLU A 803 4.39 16.46 6.49
N ALA A 804 4.11 16.71 5.21
CA ALA A 804 5.14 17.03 4.22
C ALA A 804 5.85 18.36 4.52
N LYS A 805 5.12 19.40 4.95
CA LYS A 805 5.67 20.69 5.36
C LYS A 805 6.55 20.57 6.60
N ASP A 806 6.11 19.80 7.59
CA ASP A 806 6.88 19.55 8.80
C ASP A 806 8.18 18.80 8.49
N LYS A 807 8.11 17.82 7.58
CA LYS A 807 9.30 17.09 7.11
C LYS A 807 10.28 18.00 6.35
N GLU A 808 9.79 18.87 5.46
CA GLU A 808 10.61 19.88 4.77
C GLU A 808 11.31 20.80 5.77
N SER A 809 10.56 21.37 6.72
CA SER A 809 11.05 22.27 7.75
C SER A 809 12.14 21.63 8.62
N ARG A 810 11.97 20.35 8.96
CA ARG A 810 12.94 19.59 9.76
C ARG A 810 14.27 19.41 9.01
N PHE A 811 14.23 19.03 7.73
CA PHE A 811 15.46 18.93 6.93
C PHE A 811 16.13 20.28 6.75
N ASN A 812 15.38 21.35 6.49
CA ASN A 812 15.94 22.69 6.37
C ASN A 812 16.63 23.14 7.66
N SER A 813 15.96 22.94 8.80
CA SER A 813 16.50 23.24 10.13
C SER A 813 17.77 22.46 10.44
N PHE A 814 17.81 21.18 10.05
CA PHE A 814 19.00 20.34 10.17
C PHE A 814 20.18 20.91 9.36
N PHE A 815 19.99 21.21 8.07
CA PHE A 815 21.05 21.78 7.25
C PHE A 815 21.54 23.13 7.78
N ASN A 816 20.64 23.98 8.26
CA ASN A 816 21.01 25.27 8.85
C ASN A 816 21.87 25.09 10.11
N ARG A 817 21.52 24.13 10.99
CA ARG A 817 22.34 23.79 12.17
C ARG A 817 23.72 23.26 11.80
N VAL A 818 23.80 22.41 10.78
CA VAL A 818 25.08 21.88 10.29
C VAL A 818 25.93 23.01 9.72
N LYS A 819 25.38 23.88 8.87
CA LYS A 819 26.08 25.06 8.34
C LYS A 819 26.62 25.94 9.45
N GLU A 820 25.82 26.17 10.50
CA GLU A 820 26.24 26.97 11.64
C GLU A 820 27.41 26.32 12.41
N LEU A 821 27.34 25.01 12.64
CA LEU A 821 28.44 24.27 13.27
C LEU A 821 29.73 24.41 12.43
N LEU A 822 29.64 24.20 11.11
CA LEU A 822 30.80 24.28 10.21
C LEU A 822 31.39 25.70 10.17
N ARG A 823 30.56 26.74 10.33
CA ARG A 823 30.99 28.15 10.37
C ARG A 823 31.68 28.51 11.69
N THR A 824 31.13 28.04 12.81
CA THR A 824 31.60 28.41 14.17
C THR A 824 32.74 27.53 14.68
N ARG A 825 32.82 26.28 14.20
CA ARG A 825 33.76 25.27 14.67
C ARG A 825 34.50 24.59 13.51
N PRO A 826 35.34 25.31 12.75
CA PRO A 826 36.04 24.69 11.63
C PRO A 826 36.99 23.57 12.09
N PRO A 827 37.25 22.55 11.24
CA PRO A 827 38.01 21.35 11.62
C PRO A 827 39.42 21.63 12.15
N TYR A 828 40.08 22.68 11.65
CA TYR A 828 41.45 23.05 11.99
C TYR A 828 41.58 23.81 13.32
N SER A 829 40.48 24.26 13.90
CA SER A 829 40.47 25.08 15.13
C SER A 829 40.28 24.28 16.42
N ILE A 830 40.00 22.98 16.34
CA ILE A 830 39.58 22.18 17.51
C ILE A 830 40.24 20.79 17.49
N ARG A 831 40.47 20.21 18.67
CA ARG A 831 41.00 18.85 18.85
C ARG A 831 40.10 17.80 18.20
N GLN A 832 40.67 17.04 17.26
CA GLN A 832 39.94 16.06 16.44
C GLN A 832 39.97 14.61 16.96
N LYS A 833 40.73 14.31 18.02
CA LYS A 833 40.82 12.95 18.58
C LYS A 833 39.43 12.44 18.99
N TRP A 834 39.11 11.19 18.63
CA TRP A 834 37.98 10.42 19.15
C TRP A 834 38.46 9.70 20.41
N GLU A 835 37.70 9.78 21.49
CA GLU A 835 38.04 9.13 22.77
C GLU A 835 37.15 7.89 22.95
N GLU A 836 37.63 6.83 23.62
CA GLU A 836 36.87 5.57 23.72
C GLU A 836 35.50 5.73 24.41
N GLU A 837 35.39 6.67 25.35
CA GLU A 837 34.12 7.02 26.02
C GLU A 837 33.34 8.14 25.30
N SER A 838 33.84 8.63 24.18
CA SER A 838 33.18 9.70 23.43
C SER A 838 31.98 9.17 22.63
N LEU A 839 30.96 10.02 22.47
CA LEU A 839 29.79 9.73 21.65
C LEU A 839 30.12 9.55 20.15
N ASP A 840 31.36 9.85 19.72
CA ASP A 840 31.80 9.90 18.32
C ASP A 840 31.70 8.53 17.62
N PHE A 841 32.15 7.45 18.28
CA PHE A 841 32.06 6.10 17.71
C PHE A 841 30.61 5.62 17.61
N SER A 842 29.81 5.88 18.65
CA SER A 842 28.40 5.48 18.68
C SER A 842 27.57 6.21 17.62
N ILE A 843 27.78 7.51 17.41
CA ILE A 843 27.05 8.23 16.37
C ILE A 843 27.48 7.80 14.97
N ASN A 844 28.78 7.50 14.76
CA ASN A 844 29.25 6.98 13.47
C ASN A 844 28.59 5.63 13.13
N ASP A 845 28.47 4.74 14.11
CA ASP A 845 27.79 3.45 13.95
C ASP A 845 26.28 3.61 13.67
N GLN A 846 25.61 4.53 14.38
CA GLN A 846 24.20 4.85 14.12
C GLN A 846 23.99 5.42 12.71
N ILE A 847 24.88 6.30 12.23
CA ILE A 847 24.84 6.84 10.86
C ILE A 847 25.02 5.70 9.85
N ALA A 848 26.03 4.85 10.04
CA ALA A 848 26.29 3.73 9.13
C ALA A 848 25.13 2.74 9.07
N THR A 849 24.54 2.40 10.22
CA THR A 849 23.37 1.52 10.33
C THR A 849 22.17 2.12 9.59
N ALA A 850 21.87 3.41 9.81
CA ALA A 850 20.79 4.08 9.11
C ALA A 850 21.04 4.20 7.59
N MET A 851 22.29 4.40 7.17
CA MET A 851 22.66 4.39 5.74
C MET A 851 22.41 3.01 5.10
N ALA A 852 22.74 1.92 5.79
CA ALA A 852 22.44 0.56 5.34
C ALA A 852 20.93 0.31 5.28
N ALA A 853 20.17 0.75 6.28
CA ALA A 853 18.71 0.64 6.29
C ALA A 853 18.06 1.45 5.15
N VAL A 854 18.60 2.62 4.78
CA VAL A 854 18.17 3.36 3.58
C VAL A 854 18.40 2.54 2.31
N HIS A 855 19.53 1.84 2.20
CA HIS A 855 19.81 0.97 1.05
C HIS A 855 18.84 -0.19 0.97
N GLU A 856 18.59 -0.87 2.09
CA GLU A 856 17.61 -1.98 2.18
C GLU A 856 16.20 -1.52 1.78
N ALA A 857 15.75 -0.37 2.28
CA ALA A 857 14.45 0.20 1.92
C ALA A 857 14.34 0.50 0.43
N ILE A 858 15.37 1.07 -0.19
CA ILE A 858 15.36 1.37 -1.63
C ILE A 858 15.40 0.10 -2.47
N CYS A 859 16.12 -0.93 -2.03
CA CYS A 859 16.15 -2.24 -2.68
C CYS A 859 14.82 -2.98 -2.52
N ASP A 860 14.03 -2.68 -1.50
CA ASP A 860 12.71 -3.25 -1.31
C ASP A 860 11.62 -2.42 -2.00
N ASN A 861 11.44 -2.63 -3.31
CA ASN A 861 10.37 -2.03 -4.10
C ASN A 861 10.36 -0.49 -4.02
N PHE A 862 11.54 0.14 -4.08
CA PHE A 862 11.68 1.60 -4.00
C PHE A 862 10.96 2.20 -2.78
N ASN A 863 11.08 1.60 -1.59
CA ASN A 863 10.36 2.06 -0.40
C ASN A 863 10.92 3.40 0.11
N THR A 864 10.43 4.49 -0.50
CA THR A 864 10.85 5.85 -0.16
C THR A 864 10.32 6.30 1.19
N SER A 865 9.19 5.74 1.65
CA SER A 865 8.62 6.09 2.95
C SER A 865 9.57 5.68 4.07
N GLU A 866 10.04 4.43 4.03
CA GLU A 866 11.01 3.92 5.00
C GLU A 866 12.37 4.61 4.83
N ALA A 867 12.84 4.83 3.60
CA ALA A 867 14.07 5.59 3.37
C ALA A 867 14.00 7.01 3.98
N MET A 868 12.86 7.71 3.86
CA MET A 868 12.65 9.03 4.47
C MET A 868 12.61 8.98 6.00
N THR A 869 12.11 7.89 6.59
CA THR A 869 12.18 7.62 8.04
C THR A 869 13.62 7.42 8.49
N GLN A 870 14.43 6.65 7.76
CA GLN A 870 15.83 6.42 8.10
C GLN A 870 16.70 7.68 7.92
N LEU A 871 16.42 8.52 6.92
CA LEU A 871 17.02 9.86 6.83
C LEU A 871 16.69 10.73 8.05
N ASP A 872 15.46 10.64 8.54
CA ASP A 872 15.02 11.35 9.75
C ASP A 872 15.73 10.84 11.02
N ASN A 873 16.02 9.54 11.08
CA ASN A 873 16.83 8.94 12.15
C ASN A 873 18.25 9.51 12.15
N ILE A 874 18.90 9.63 10.98
CA ILE A 874 20.21 10.30 10.84
C ILE A 874 20.13 11.74 11.37
N VAL A 875 19.13 12.50 10.92
CA VAL A 875 18.92 13.89 11.35
C VAL A 875 18.76 13.99 12.88
N THR A 876 18.01 13.06 13.48
CA THR A 876 17.76 13.02 14.93
C THR A 876 19.01 12.68 15.71
N ALA A 877 19.72 11.63 15.29
CA ALA A 877 20.94 11.17 15.93
C ALA A 877 22.02 12.27 15.90
N VAL A 878 22.22 12.91 14.74
CA VAL A 878 23.20 13.99 14.56
C VAL A 878 22.80 15.24 15.36
N ASN A 879 21.51 15.62 15.38
CA ASN A 879 21.05 16.72 16.23
C ASN A 879 21.27 16.44 17.72
N SER A 880 21.01 15.22 18.17
CA SER A 880 21.27 14.81 19.56
C SER A 880 22.76 14.87 19.88
N TYR A 881 23.60 14.39 18.98
CA TYR A 881 25.05 14.42 19.10
C TYR A 881 25.59 15.86 19.18
N MET A 882 25.13 16.77 18.33
CA MET A 882 25.53 18.18 18.35
C MET A 882 25.17 18.90 19.66
N VAL A 883 24.15 18.42 20.39
CA VAL A 883 23.73 18.98 21.67
C VAL A 883 24.47 18.32 22.86
N LYS A 884 24.61 16.99 22.84
CA LYS A 884 25.19 16.22 23.95
C LYS A 884 26.72 16.23 23.96
N SER A 885 27.36 16.32 22.80
CA SER A 885 28.81 16.38 22.71
C SER A 885 29.29 17.78 23.04
N GLU A 886 30.26 17.89 23.96
CA GLU A 886 30.95 19.16 24.22
C GLU A 886 31.75 19.62 22.98
N ASN A 887 32.26 18.66 22.21
CA ASN A 887 33.11 18.85 21.05
C ASN A 887 32.69 17.98 19.84
N PRO A 888 31.52 18.26 19.23
CA PRO A 888 31.07 17.56 18.04
C PRO A 888 32.06 17.70 16.87
N LYS A 889 32.40 16.56 16.25
CA LYS A 889 33.35 16.51 15.14
C LYS A 889 32.70 17.01 13.86
N ALA A 890 33.12 18.19 13.41
CA ALA A 890 32.63 18.81 12.18
C ALA A 890 32.67 17.88 10.95
N PRO A 891 33.75 17.11 10.68
CA PRO A 891 33.77 16.20 9.51
C PRO A 891 32.70 15.10 9.57
N LEU A 892 32.42 14.55 10.76
CA LEU A 892 31.42 13.50 10.94
C LEU A 892 30.00 14.02 10.70
N VAL A 893 29.69 15.19 11.26
CA VAL A 893 28.42 15.89 11.03
C VAL A 893 28.26 16.27 9.55
N GLN A 894 29.34 16.71 8.90
CA GLN A 894 29.34 17.06 7.49
C GLN A 894 29.06 15.85 6.60
N GLN A 895 29.68 14.69 6.87
CA GLN A 895 29.47 13.45 6.13
C GLN A 895 27.99 13.02 6.19
N ALA A 896 27.40 13.03 7.38
CA ALA A 896 25.97 12.71 7.54
C ALA A 896 25.08 13.67 6.76
N ALA A 897 25.36 14.98 6.83
CA ALA A 897 24.60 15.98 6.10
C ALA A 897 24.74 15.84 4.57
N GLN A 898 25.93 15.51 4.07
CA GLN A 898 26.17 15.24 2.66
C GLN A 898 25.41 14.01 2.17
N TYR A 899 25.33 12.96 2.99
CA TYR A 899 24.52 11.78 2.65
C TYR A 899 23.02 12.12 2.57
N VAL A 900 22.49 12.83 3.57
CA VAL A 900 21.09 13.29 3.55
C VAL A 900 20.82 14.18 2.34
N GLN A 901 21.72 15.13 2.03
CA GLN A 901 21.63 15.99 0.84
C GLN A 901 21.60 15.17 -0.45
N LYS A 902 22.50 14.18 -0.58
CA LYS A 902 22.57 13.29 -1.74
C LYS A 902 21.23 12.56 -1.94
N MET A 903 20.70 11.95 -0.88
CA MET A 903 19.44 11.21 -0.98
C MET A 903 18.25 12.12 -1.33
N LEU A 904 18.14 13.30 -0.71
CA LEU A 904 17.11 14.27 -1.06
C LEU A 904 17.25 14.79 -2.49
N THR A 905 18.48 14.89 -3.02
CA THR A 905 18.71 15.25 -4.42
C THR A 905 18.27 14.13 -5.37
N ILE A 906 18.59 12.87 -5.05
CA ILE A 906 18.14 11.68 -5.80
C ILE A 906 16.61 11.65 -5.83
N PHE A 907 15.94 11.89 -4.70
CA PHE A 907 14.49 11.94 -4.65
C PHE A 907 13.87 13.18 -5.33
N GLY A 908 14.68 14.11 -5.86
CA GLY A 908 14.23 15.34 -6.52
C GLY A 908 13.71 16.41 -5.56
N VAL A 909 13.99 16.31 -4.26
CA VAL A 909 13.60 17.28 -3.23
C VAL A 909 14.58 18.46 -3.20
N ALA A 910 15.87 18.20 -3.43
CA ALA A 910 16.92 19.20 -3.48
C ALA A 910 17.50 19.36 -4.89
N ASP A 911 17.97 20.57 -5.22
CA ASP A 911 18.44 20.91 -6.57
C ASP A 911 19.88 20.46 -6.86
N ASN A 912 20.71 20.35 -5.81
CA ASN A 912 22.15 20.06 -5.97
C ASN A 912 22.69 19.22 -4.80
N ALA A 913 23.42 18.15 -5.12
CA ALA A 913 24.05 17.28 -4.14
C ALA A 913 25.26 17.91 -3.43
N ASP A 914 25.97 18.83 -4.09
CA ASP A 914 27.22 19.45 -3.61
C ASP A 914 26.98 20.64 -2.66
N VAL A 915 25.76 21.19 -2.67
CA VAL A 915 25.38 22.33 -1.84
C VAL A 915 24.45 21.86 -0.73
N LEU A 916 24.93 21.89 0.52
CA LEU A 916 24.09 21.56 1.68
C LEU A 916 22.89 22.51 1.77
N GLY A 917 21.70 21.95 1.94
CA GLY A 917 20.45 22.70 2.12
C GLY A 917 19.46 22.53 0.98
N LEU A 918 18.24 23.01 1.23
CA LEU A 918 17.13 22.94 0.29
C LEU A 918 16.97 24.21 -0.56
N SER A 919 17.72 25.27 -0.30
CA SER A 919 17.59 26.57 -0.95
C SER A 919 18.75 26.87 -1.90
N SER A 920 18.40 27.31 -3.11
CA SER A 920 19.29 27.67 -4.21
C SER A 920 19.89 29.07 -4.00
N GLY A 921 20.62 29.27 -2.91
CA GLY A 921 21.34 30.52 -2.63
C GLY A 921 22.70 30.56 -3.35
N ALA A 922 22.90 31.55 -4.21
CA ALA A 922 24.09 31.78 -5.03
C ALA A 922 25.44 31.53 -4.29
N GLN A 923 26.30 30.70 -4.88
CA GLN A 923 27.69 30.56 -4.43
C GLN A 923 28.66 31.29 -5.37
N GLY A 924 29.36 32.27 -4.78
CA GLY A 924 30.49 33.04 -5.29
C GLY A 924 31.19 33.75 -4.11
N GLU A 925 32.30 34.47 -4.33
CA GLU A 925 33.02 35.24 -3.28
C GLU A 925 32.11 36.20 -2.48
N GLU A 926 31.03 36.67 -3.11
CA GLU A 926 29.98 37.48 -2.47
C GLU A 926 29.30 36.78 -1.28
N SER A 927 29.09 35.46 -1.36
CA SER A 927 28.43 34.68 -0.29
C SER A 927 29.30 34.57 0.97
N LYS A 928 30.63 34.46 0.82
CA LYS A 928 31.57 34.47 1.96
C LYS A 928 31.65 35.84 2.64
N THR A 929 31.59 36.91 1.85
CA THR A 929 31.60 38.28 2.37
C THR A 929 30.30 38.60 3.10
N LEU A 930 29.16 38.24 2.50
CA LEU A 930 27.84 38.36 3.13
C LEU A 930 27.77 37.58 4.45
N SER A 931 28.28 36.35 4.48
CA SER A 931 28.33 35.54 5.71
C SER A 931 29.10 36.25 6.83
N LYS A 932 30.26 36.83 6.54
CA LYS A 932 31.04 37.60 7.54
C LYS A 932 30.28 38.83 8.05
N VAL A 933 29.61 39.55 7.14
CA VAL A 933 28.80 40.74 7.49
C VAL A 933 27.63 40.35 8.39
N LEU A 934 26.88 39.30 8.04
CA LEU A 934 25.75 38.82 8.83
C LEU A 934 26.18 38.35 10.22
N THR A 935 27.33 37.66 10.32
CA THR A 935 27.90 37.27 11.62
C THR A 935 28.27 38.49 12.47
N ALA A 936 28.94 39.49 11.89
CA ALA A 936 29.29 40.70 12.62
C ALA A 936 28.04 41.47 13.09
N PHE A 937 27.01 41.52 12.25
CA PHE A 937 25.75 42.19 12.55
C PHE A 937 24.94 41.46 13.64
N ALA A 938 24.88 40.12 13.60
CA ALA A 938 24.27 39.31 14.65
C ALA A 938 24.95 39.53 16.01
N SER A 939 26.29 39.56 16.04
CA SER A 939 27.06 39.85 17.26
C SER A 939 26.84 41.28 17.77
N PHE A 940 26.73 42.26 16.88
CA PHE A 940 26.41 43.63 17.27
C PHE A 940 24.99 43.74 17.89
N ARG A 941 23.99 43.11 17.26
CA ARG A 941 22.61 43.06 17.80
C ARG A 941 22.59 42.37 19.17
N GLU A 942 23.32 41.28 19.33
CA GLU A 942 23.44 40.55 20.60
C GLU A 942 23.94 41.47 21.72
N GLN A 943 25.07 42.15 21.51
CA GLN A 943 25.63 43.10 22.49
C GLN A 943 24.62 44.21 22.84
N LEU A 944 23.92 44.73 21.84
CA LEU A 944 22.93 45.79 22.01
C LEU A 944 21.69 45.31 22.78
N ARG A 945 21.23 44.09 22.51
CA ARG A 945 20.14 43.44 23.24
C ARG A 945 20.51 43.17 24.69
N SER A 946 21.69 42.62 24.96
CA SER A 946 22.15 42.34 26.33
C SER A 946 22.25 43.63 27.15
N ALA A 947 22.78 44.70 26.56
CA ALA A 947 22.80 46.02 27.20
C ALA A 947 21.38 46.55 27.46
N ALA A 948 20.47 46.44 26.47
CA ALA A 948 19.09 46.88 26.62
C ALA A 948 18.29 46.07 27.66
N GLN A 949 18.58 44.77 27.82
CA GLN A 949 17.99 43.92 28.86
C GLN A 949 18.46 44.33 30.25
N ALA A 950 19.77 44.61 30.42
CA ALA A 950 20.33 45.11 31.67
C ALA A 950 19.68 46.43 32.10
N ASP A 951 19.45 47.34 31.15
CA ASP A 951 18.84 48.65 31.38
C ASP A 951 17.30 48.64 31.36
N LYS A 952 16.67 47.49 31.15
CA LYS A 952 15.21 47.34 30.94
C LYS A 952 14.63 48.29 29.88
N ASN A 953 15.43 48.62 28.86
CA ASN A 953 15.06 49.57 27.81
C ASN A 953 14.13 48.93 26.77
N LYS A 954 12.81 49.07 27.00
CA LYS A 954 11.76 48.49 26.15
C LYS A 954 11.82 48.97 24.69
N THR A 955 12.29 50.20 24.43
CA THR A 955 12.36 50.74 23.08
C THR A 955 13.43 50.04 22.26
N LEU A 956 14.64 49.88 22.82
CA LEU A 956 15.73 49.17 22.15
C LEU A 956 15.42 47.68 21.95
N LEU A 957 14.75 47.04 22.92
CA LEU A 957 14.28 45.66 22.77
C LEU A 957 13.29 45.53 21.61
N ARG A 958 12.31 46.43 21.52
CA ARG A 958 11.36 46.45 20.40
C ARG A 958 12.07 46.63 19.05
N MET A 959 13.05 47.52 18.95
CA MET A 959 13.83 47.72 17.72
C MET A 959 14.66 46.47 17.36
N CYS A 960 15.20 45.76 18.36
CA CYS A 960 15.92 44.51 18.13
C CYS A 960 14.99 43.37 17.65
N ASP A 961 13.72 43.38 18.08
CA ASP A 961 12.69 42.44 17.63
C ASP A 961 12.17 42.81 16.23
N GLU A 962 11.89 44.07 15.94
CA GLU A 962 11.47 44.57 14.61
C GLU A 962 12.54 44.25 13.53
N LEU A 963 13.81 44.45 13.87
CA LEU A 963 14.93 44.08 13.01
C LEU A 963 14.99 42.57 12.74
N ARG A 964 14.72 41.73 13.75
CA ARG A 964 14.72 40.25 13.64
C ARG A 964 13.53 39.75 12.82
N ASP A 965 12.34 40.25 13.12
CA ASP A 965 11.07 39.67 12.70
C ASP A 965 10.50 40.30 11.42
N GLU A 966 11.01 41.47 11.01
CA GLU A 966 10.53 42.20 9.81
C GLU A 966 11.67 42.53 8.85
N THR A 967 12.64 43.36 9.27
CA THR A 967 13.65 43.90 8.33
C THR A 967 14.59 42.82 7.78
N MET A 968 15.07 41.90 8.61
CA MET A 968 15.98 40.84 8.17
C MET A 968 15.25 39.76 7.35
N VAL A 969 13.96 39.55 7.64
CA VAL A 969 13.08 38.67 6.87
C VAL A 969 12.93 39.15 5.43
N ASP A 970 12.78 40.46 5.21
CA ASP A 970 12.74 41.06 3.86
C ASP A 970 14.00 40.79 3.04
N LEU A 971 15.14 40.60 3.72
CA LEU A 971 16.44 40.30 3.12
C LEU A 971 16.71 38.80 3.00
N GLY A 972 15.77 37.93 3.38
CA GLY A 972 15.96 36.48 3.39
C GLY A 972 16.89 35.98 4.50
N VAL A 973 17.03 36.74 5.59
CA VAL A 973 17.88 36.39 6.73
C VAL A 973 16.97 36.07 7.93
N ARG A 974 16.97 34.80 8.36
CA ARG A 974 16.34 34.40 9.61
C ARG A 974 17.34 34.55 10.75
N LEU A 975 16.96 35.31 11.77
CA LEU A 975 17.73 35.48 13.01
C LEU A 975 17.04 34.72 14.16
N GLU A 976 17.80 33.89 14.88
CA GLU A 976 17.31 33.09 16.01
C GLU A 976 18.12 33.39 17.26
N ASP A 977 17.42 33.60 18.38
CA ASP A 977 18.04 33.86 19.68
C ASP A 977 18.10 32.56 20.48
N LYS A 978 19.29 32.15 20.92
CA LYS A 978 19.50 30.96 21.72
C LYS A 978 19.27 31.23 23.21
N ALA A 979 19.04 30.14 23.96
CA ALA A 979 18.82 30.20 25.41
C ALA A 979 20.04 30.72 26.18
N ASP A 980 21.24 30.60 25.61
CA ASP A 980 22.50 31.14 26.15
C ASP A 980 22.68 32.64 25.89
N GLY A 981 21.75 33.27 25.17
CA GLY A 981 21.77 34.70 24.84
C GLY A 981 22.39 35.01 23.47
N SER A 982 23.01 34.04 22.80
CA SER A 982 23.66 34.25 21.51
C SER A 982 22.65 34.37 20.35
N SER A 983 22.97 35.18 19.34
CA SER A 983 22.15 35.32 18.12
C SER A 983 22.78 34.59 16.94
N VAL A 984 22.01 33.71 16.30
CA VAL A 984 22.41 32.93 15.13
C VAL A 984 21.61 33.37 13.91
N TRP A 985 22.18 33.24 12.71
CA TRP A 985 21.50 33.57 11.46
C TRP A 985 21.51 32.40 10.48
N SER A 986 20.51 32.36 9.61
CA SER A 986 20.45 31.48 8.44
C SER A 986 19.87 32.22 7.24
N LEU A 987 20.24 31.77 6.03
CA LEU A 987 19.76 32.33 4.76
C LEU A 987 18.67 31.46 4.18
N GLU A 988 17.56 32.09 3.81
CA GLU A 988 16.37 31.46 3.24
C GLU A 988 15.83 32.30 2.08
N ASP A 989 14.96 31.71 1.27
CA ASP A 989 14.26 32.47 0.24
C ASP A 989 13.33 33.52 0.88
N PRO A 990 13.42 34.81 0.51
CA PRO A 990 12.61 35.86 1.14
C PRO A 990 11.10 35.64 1.02
N LEU A 991 10.64 35.10 -0.11
CA LEU A 991 9.20 34.85 -0.33
C LEU A 991 8.71 33.68 0.50
N ALA A 992 9.49 32.59 0.59
CA ALA A 992 9.20 31.44 1.43
C ALA A 992 9.17 31.83 2.93
N LEU A 993 10.15 32.61 3.38
CA LEU A 993 10.26 33.06 4.78
C LEU A 993 9.08 33.97 5.16
N LYS A 994 8.67 34.88 4.28
CA LYS A 994 7.46 35.72 4.47
C LYS A 994 6.20 34.88 4.56
N ARG A 995 5.99 33.96 3.61
CA ARG A 995 4.83 33.06 3.60
C ARG A 995 4.78 32.20 4.85
N GLU A 996 5.91 31.69 5.33
CA GLU A 996 5.96 30.93 6.58
C GLU A 996 5.55 31.79 7.78
N ILE A 997 6.07 33.01 7.89
CA ILE A 997 5.75 33.91 9.00
C ILE A 997 4.27 34.33 8.96
N GLU A 998 3.75 34.66 7.78
CA GLU A 998 2.32 34.93 7.58
C GLU A 998 1.47 33.71 7.92
N SER A 999 1.86 32.51 7.48
CA SER A 999 1.19 31.26 7.81
C SER A 999 1.21 30.97 9.31
N LYS A 1000 2.34 31.15 10.00
CA LYS A 1000 2.46 31.01 11.46
C LYS A 1000 1.62 32.04 12.20
N LYS A 1001 1.55 33.29 11.72
CA LYS A 1001 0.67 34.33 12.27
C LYS A 1001 -0.80 33.95 12.10
N ALA A 1002 -1.19 33.48 10.91
CA ALA A 1002 -2.54 33.01 10.60
C ALA A 1002 -2.91 31.77 11.43
N GLN A 1003 -2.00 30.80 11.57
CA GLN A 1003 -2.19 29.61 12.39
C GLN A 1003 -2.36 29.96 13.87
N LYS A 1004 -1.50 30.82 14.44
CA LYS A 1004 -1.67 31.29 15.83
C LYS A 1004 -3.02 31.98 16.05
N LYS A 1005 -3.46 32.80 15.08
CA LYS A 1005 -4.77 33.45 15.12
C LYS A 1005 -5.91 32.40 15.07
N ARG A 1006 -5.78 31.39 14.21
CA ARG A 1006 -6.74 30.27 14.08
C ARG A 1006 -6.80 29.41 15.34
N GLU A 1007 -5.66 29.03 15.92
CA GLU A 1007 -5.57 28.25 17.16
C GLU A 1007 -6.15 29.02 18.36
N ALA A 1008 -5.87 30.32 18.45
CA ALA A 1008 -6.45 31.18 19.49
C ALA A 1008 -7.99 31.20 19.39
N ARG A 1009 -8.53 31.36 18.17
CA ARG A 1009 -9.97 31.33 17.90
C ARG A 1009 -10.58 29.94 18.14
N LEU A 1010 -9.92 28.85 17.74
CA LEU A 1010 -10.36 27.48 18.02
C LEU A 1010 -10.41 27.18 19.53
N LYS A 1011 -9.40 27.65 20.28
CA LYS A 1011 -9.36 27.53 21.73
C LYS A 1011 -10.49 28.33 22.39
N GLU A 1012 -10.82 29.50 21.85
CA GLU A 1012 -11.96 30.30 22.29
C GLU A 1012 -13.30 29.60 21.99
N ARG A 1013 -13.46 29.03 20.79
CA ARG A 1013 -14.64 28.26 20.41
C ARG A 1013 -14.86 27.04 21.31
N ARG A 1014 -13.82 26.22 21.55
CA ARG A 1014 -13.89 25.06 22.45
C ARG A 1014 -14.28 25.45 23.88
N LYS A 1015 -13.83 26.61 24.37
CA LYS A 1015 -14.27 27.15 25.67
C LYS A 1015 -15.75 27.50 25.66
N LEU A 1016 -16.28 28.08 24.58
CA LEU A 1016 -17.71 28.38 24.44
C LEU A 1016 -18.55 27.10 24.33
N GLU A 1017 -18.12 26.12 23.53
CA GLU A 1017 -18.77 24.79 23.41
C GLU A 1017 -18.87 24.10 24.77
N THR A 1018 -17.80 24.13 25.57
CA THR A 1018 -17.78 23.56 26.93
C THR A 1018 -18.79 24.26 27.84
N LYS A 1019 -18.82 25.60 27.82
CA LYS A 1019 -19.78 26.39 28.62
C LYS A 1019 -21.24 26.13 28.23
N VAL A 1020 -21.53 25.99 26.94
CA VAL A 1020 -22.86 25.63 26.43
C VAL A 1020 -23.26 24.25 26.95
N GLN A 1021 -22.37 23.25 26.87
CA GLN A 1021 -22.64 21.91 27.38
C GLN A 1021 -22.86 21.88 28.90
N GLU A 1022 -22.05 22.61 29.67
CA GLU A 1022 -22.19 22.74 31.12
C GLU A 1022 -23.53 23.38 31.49
N LYS A 1023 -23.89 24.49 30.83
CA LYS A 1023 -25.14 25.21 31.08
C LYS A 1023 -26.38 24.43 30.63
N ALA A 1024 -26.30 23.66 29.54
CA ALA A 1024 -27.38 22.77 29.11
C ALA A 1024 -27.65 21.65 30.12
N LYS A 1025 -26.58 21.04 30.66
CA LYS A 1025 -26.70 20.04 31.74
C LYS A 1025 -27.25 20.65 33.03
N GLU A 1026 -26.81 21.87 33.36
CA GLU A 1026 -27.30 22.63 34.51
C GLU A 1026 -28.79 22.95 34.37
N LEU A 1027 -29.23 23.44 33.20
CA LEU A 1027 -30.62 23.70 32.89
C LEU A 1027 -31.46 22.42 33.03
N GLN A 1028 -31.03 21.31 32.43
CA GLN A 1028 -31.74 20.04 32.51
C GLN A 1028 -31.90 19.54 33.95
N ARG A 1029 -30.86 19.68 34.79
CA ARG A 1029 -30.92 19.31 36.21
C ARG A 1029 -31.95 20.16 36.95
N TRP A 1030 -31.89 21.48 36.81
CA TRP A 1030 -32.77 22.37 37.56
C TRP A 1030 -34.20 22.40 37.05
N THR A 1031 -34.42 22.23 35.75
CA THR A 1031 -35.77 22.07 35.18
C THR A 1031 -36.45 20.82 35.73
N LYS A 1032 -35.73 19.70 35.84
CA LYS A 1032 -36.27 18.50 36.51
C LYS A 1032 -36.59 18.80 37.96
N ALA A 1033 -35.67 19.44 38.68
CA ALA A 1033 -35.83 19.78 40.09
C ALA A 1033 -37.03 20.71 40.40
N LEU A 1034 -37.68 21.34 39.42
CA LEU A 1034 -38.91 22.12 39.65
C LEU A 1034 -40.15 21.25 39.91
N VAL A 1035 -40.12 19.98 39.51
CA VAL A 1035 -41.24 19.05 39.76
C VAL A 1035 -41.32 18.77 41.26
N ASP A 1036 -42.51 18.89 41.82
CA ASP A 1036 -42.75 18.59 43.24
C ASP A 1036 -42.27 17.15 43.55
N PRO A 1037 -41.53 16.93 44.66
CA PRO A 1037 -41.02 15.61 44.99
C PRO A 1037 -42.08 14.51 45.02
N VAL A 1038 -43.32 14.80 45.43
CA VAL A 1038 -44.40 13.81 45.49
C VAL A 1038 -44.87 13.38 44.09
N GLU A 1039 -44.65 14.23 43.08
CA GLU A 1039 -45.06 13.99 41.69
C GLU A 1039 -43.92 13.45 40.81
N PHE A 1040 -42.67 13.58 41.25
CA PHE A 1040 -41.49 13.22 40.44
C PHE A 1040 -41.45 11.77 39.94
N LEU A 1041 -41.89 10.80 40.76
CA LEU A 1041 -41.94 9.38 40.39
C LEU A 1041 -43.34 8.89 39.98
N ARG A 1042 -44.30 9.81 39.75
CA ARG A 1042 -45.66 9.50 39.29
C ARG A 1042 -45.71 9.39 37.77
N ASP A 1043 -44.96 8.43 37.24
CA ASP A 1043 -44.98 8.08 35.83
C ASP A 1043 -45.94 6.90 35.60
N GLU A 1044 -47.15 7.22 35.14
CA GLU A 1044 -48.21 6.23 34.85
C GLU A 1044 -47.83 5.25 33.72
N SER A 1045 -46.82 5.57 32.90
CA SER A 1045 -46.31 4.65 31.88
C SER A 1045 -45.42 3.55 32.46
N LYS A 1046 -44.88 3.76 33.67
CA LYS A 1046 -43.88 2.90 34.30
C LYS A 1046 -44.38 2.24 35.59
N TYR A 1047 -45.22 2.92 36.34
CA TYR A 1047 -45.74 2.48 37.63
C TYR A 1047 -47.28 2.57 37.68
N GLY A 1048 -47.91 1.66 38.42
CA GLY A 1048 -49.38 1.55 38.48
C GLY A 1048 -50.02 2.06 39.78
N SER A 1049 -49.26 2.14 40.88
CA SER A 1049 -49.74 2.65 42.17
C SER A 1049 -48.60 3.20 43.02
N TRP A 1050 -48.89 4.10 43.98
CA TRP A 1050 -47.90 4.81 44.80
C TRP A 1050 -48.35 4.91 46.27
N ASP A 1051 -47.39 5.10 47.18
CA ASP A 1051 -47.66 5.42 48.58
C ASP A 1051 -47.86 6.94 48.82
N GLU A 1052 -48.22 7.31 50.06
CA GLU A 1052 -48.45 8.71 50.46
C GLU A 1052 -47.21 9.61 50.30
N ALA A 1053 -46.02 9.03 50.20
CA ALA A 1053 -44.76 9.74 49.97
C ALA A 1053 -44.37 9.82 48.47
N GLY A 1054 -45.22 9.34 47.56
CA GLY A 1054 -44.98 9.39 46.12
C GLY A 1054 -44.04 8.30 45.59
N LEU A 1055 -43.71 7.28 46.39
CA LEU A 1055 -42.91 6.14 45.93
C LEU A 1055 -43.79 5.09 45.27
N PRO A 1056 -43.34 4.50 44.15
CA PRO A 1056 -44.14 3.50 43.44
C PRO A 1056 -44.22 2.19 44.24
N LEU A 1057 -45.38 1.55 44.20
CA LEU A 1057 -45.72 0.28 44.86
C LEU A 1057 -45.84 -0.87 43.85
N THR A 1058 -46.39 -0.62 42.67
CA THR A 1058 -46.54 -1.59 41.58
C THR A 1058 -46.01 -1.03 40.26
N PHE A 1059 -45.54 -1.89 39.36
CA PHE A 1059 -45.28 -1.52 37.97
C PHE A 1059 -46.59 -1.27 37.21
N ALA A 1060 -46.52 -0.68 36.01
CA ALA A 1060 -47.70 -0.38 35.18
C ALA A 1060 -48.51 -1.63 34.77
N ASP A 1061 -47.88 -2.82 34.77
CA ASP A 1061 -48.52 -4.12 34.51
C ASP A 1061 -49.22 -4.74 35.75
N GLY A 1062 -49.16 -4.06 36.91
CA GLY A 1062 -49.75 -4.51 38.16
C GLY A 1062 -48.85 -5.42 39.01
N SER A 1063 -47.63 -5.72 38.57
CA SER A 1063 -46.67 -6.52 39.36
C SER A 1063 -46.04 -5.74 40.52
N GLU A 1064 -45.74 -6.40 41.65
CA GLU A 1064 -45.11 -5.77 42.82
C GLU A 1064 -43.66 -5.37 42.55
N ILE A 1065 -43.26 -4.18 43.01
CA ILE A 1065 -41.90 -3.68 42.82
C ILE A 1065 -40.91 -4.41 43.75
N SER A 1066 -39.82 -4.92 43.18
CA SER A 1066 -38.78 -5.60 43.94
C SER A 1066 -38.12 -4.71 44.99
N LYS A 1067 -37.62 -5.30 46.09
CA LYS A 1067 -36.89 -4.57 47.16
C LYS A 1067 -35.70 -3.74 46.63
N LYS A 1068 -35.02 -4.22 45.58
CA LYS A 1068 -33.89 -3.52 44.94
C LYS A 1068 -34.37 -2.29 44.17
N ALA A 1069 -35.43 -2.44 43.37
CA ALA A 1069 -36.01 -1.34 42.60
C ALA A 1069 -36.62 -0.26 43.51
N ARG A 1070 -37.31 -0.65 44.60
CA ARG A 1070 -37.82 0.30 45.59
C ARG A 1070 -36.70 1.08 46.29
N LYS A 1071 -35.59 0.41 46.65
CA LYS A 1071 -34.41 1.09 47.23
C LYS A 1071 -33.76 2.07 46.25
N GLN A 1072 -33.83 1.80 44.95
CA GLN A 1072 -33.33 2.70 43.91
C GLN A 1072 -34.26 3.91 43.71
N ALA A 1073 -35.58 3.70 43.69
CA ALA A 1073 -36.58 4.77 43.67
C ALA A 1073 -36.46 5.70 44.90
N VAL A 1074 -36.21 5.15 46.10
CA VAL A 1074 -35.94 5.95 47.31
C VAL A 1074 -34.69 6.81 47.14
N LYS A 1075 -33.59 6.25 46.63
CA LYS A 1075 -32.36 7.04 46.38
C LYS A 1075 -32.58 8.15 45.35
N GLU A 1076 -33.37 7.88 44.32
CA GLU A 1076 -33.70 8.84 43.26
C GLU A 1076 -34.58 9.97 43.82
N MET A 1077 -35.57 9.61 44.63
CA MET A 1077 -36.42 10.56 45.35
C MET A 1077 -35.63 11.42 46.34
N ASP A 1078 -34.77 10.81 47.18
CA ASP A 1078 -33.92 11.56 48.14
C ASP A 1078 -32.99 12.55 47.44
N LYS A 1079 -32.48 12.19 46.26
CA LYS A 1079 -31.67 13.08 45.44
C LYS A 1079 -32.51 14.21 44.86
N HIS A 1080 -33.70 13.90 44.35
CA HIS A 1080 -34.63 14.88 43.80
C HIS A 1080 -35.14 15.86 44.86
N VAL A 1081 -35.46 15.41 46.07
CA VAL A 1081 -35.83 16.26 47.22
C VAL A 1081 -34.72 17.26 47.53
N LYS A 1082 -33.45 16.83 47.50
CA LYS A 1082 -32.30 17.73 47.71
C LYS A 1082 -32.20 18.77 46.61
N ASP A 1083 -32.26 18.33 45.35
CA ASP A 1083 -32.18 19.23 44.19
C ASP A 1083 -33.37 20.21 44.14
N HIS A 1084 -34.58 19.76 44.51
CA HIS A 1084 -35.79 20.59 44.61
C HIS A 1084 -35.67 21.64 45.72
N THR A 1085 -35.23 21.23 46.91
CA THR A 1085 -34.96 22.17 48.02
C THR A 1085 -33.90 23.20 47.62
N GLU A 1086 -32.87 22.77 46.89
CA GLU A 1086 -31.80 23.65 46.41
C GLU A 1086 -32.29 24.62 45.33
N VAL A 1087 -33.13 24.18 44.38
CA VAL A 1087 -33.68 25.06 43.34
C VAL A 1087 -34.64 26.09 43.95
N GLU A 1088 -35.49 25.68 44.89
CA GLU A 1088 -36.39 26.60 45.60
C GLU A 1088 -35.60 27.66 46.38
N ALA A 1089 -34.55 27.25 47.10
CA ALA A 1089 -33.67 28.17 47.83
C ALA A 1089 -32.96 29.18 46.92
N ARG A 1090 -32.70 28.81 45.66
CA ARG A 1090 -32.08 29.68 44.65
C ARG A 1090 -33.08 30.57 43.90
N GLY A 1091 -34.38 30.45 44.18
CA GLY A 1091 -35.45 31.25 43.55
C GLY A 1091 -36.32 30.49 42.56
N GLY A 1092 -36.31 29.15 42.59
CA GLY A 1092 -37.21 28.27 41.85
C GLY A 1092 -37.22 28.55 40.34
N GLN A 1093 -38.41 28.81 39.78
CA GLN A 1093 -38.62 29.09 38.36
C GLN A 1093 -37.73 30.24 37.85
N THR A 1094 -37.56 31.29 38.66
CA THR A 1094 -36.75 32.47 38.30
C THR A 1094 -35.28 32.13 38.14
N TYR A 1095 -34.77 31.16 38.91
CA TYR A 1095 -33.39 30.69 38.79
C TYR A 1095 -33.19 29.87 37.52
N VAL A 1096 -34.13 28.97 37.20
CA VAL A 1096 -34.11 28.17 35.96
C VAL A 1096 -34.13 29.08 34.72
N GLN A 1097 -34.97 30.11 34.72
CA GLN A 1097 -35.00 31.13 33.65
C GLN A 1097 -33.68 31.90 33.51
N THR A 1098 -32.96 32.09 34.61
CA THR A 1098 -31.64 32.74 34.58
C THR A 1098 -30.60 31.83 33.92
N VAL A 1099 -30.60 30.54 34.25
CA VAL A 1099 -29.71 29.54 33.62
C VAL A 1099 -30.05 29.37 32.13
N GLU A 1100 -31.32 29.38 31.77
CA GLU A 1100 -31.78 29.34 30.37
C GLU A 1100 -31.31 30.56 29.57
N LYS A 1101 -31.38 31.75 30.17
CA LYS A 1101 -30.84 32.98 29.57
C LYS A 1101 -29.33 32.90 29.37
N GLU A 1102 -28.58 32.45 30.37
CA GLU A 1102 -27.12 32.28 30.27
C GLU A 1102 -26.73 31.26 29.18
N LEU A 1103 -27.51 30.18 29.03
CA LEU A 1103 -27.34 29.20 27.96
C LEU A 1103 -27.52 29.85 26.59
N ASN A 1104 -28.60 30.62 26.40
CA ASN A 1104 -28.88 31.32 25.16
C ASN A 1104 -27.79 32.36 24.83
N ASP A 1105 -27.32 33.12 25.81
CA ASP A 1105 -26.23 34.10 25.63
C ASP A 1105 -24.92 33.42 25.17
N PHE A 1106 -24.58 32.25 25.73
CA PHE A 1106 -23.40 31.49 25.27
C PHE A 1106 -23.63 30.84 23.90
N GLN A 1107 -24.86 30.42 23.59
CA GLN A 1107 -25.21 29.88 22.29
C GLN A 1107 -25.12 30.94 21.18
N GLU A 1108 -25.56 32.17 21.45
CA GLU A 1108 -25.39 33.30 20.53
C GLU A 1108 -23.91 33.64 20.29
N GLN A 1109 -23.10 33.66 21.34
CA GLN A 1109 -21.65 33.86 21.23
C GLN A 1109 -20.98 32.77 20.39
N LEU A 1110 -21.41 31.51 20.55
CA LEU A 1110 -20.93 30.38 19.76
C LEU A 1110 -21.35 30.49 18.29
N ASN A 1111 -22.60 30.88 18.02
CA ASN A 1111 -23.11 31.07 16.66
C ASN A 1111 -22.35 32.20 15.94
N HIS A 1112 -22.09 33.32 16.63
CA HIS A 1112 -21.30 34.42 16.07
C HIS A 1112 -19.84 34.00 15.81
N ALA A 1113 -19.23 33.21 16.70
CA ALA A 1113 -17.89 32.67 16.50
C ALA A 1113 -17.82 31.68 15.32
N THR A 1114 -18.93 30.99 15.02
CA THR A 1114 -19.06 30.03 13.92
C THR A 1114 -19.28 30.74 12.57
N ALA A 1115 -20.19 31.71 12.51
CA ALA A 1115 -20.44 32.51 11.31
C ALA A 1115 -19.18 33.26 10.83
N SER A 1116 -18.42 33.83 11.78
CA SER A 1116 -17.14 34.48 11.48
C SER A 1116 -16.05 33.51 11.00
N SER A 1117 -16.15 32.20 11.27
CA SER A 1117 -15.20 31.20 10.76
C SER A 1117 -15.57 30.67 9.38
N ASP A 1118 -16.86 30.63 9.04
CA ASP A 1118 -17.34 30.10 7.75
C ASP A 1118 -17.17 31.11 6.61
N GLU A 1119 -17.35 32.42 6.88
CA GLU A 1119 -17.09 33.51 5.92
C GLU A 1119 -15.62 33.66 5.50
N GLU A 1120 -14.65 33.17 6.29
CA GLU A 1120 -13.22 33.18 5.94
C GLU A 1120 -12.77 31.85 5.28
N SER A 1121 -13.61 30.81 5.27
CA SER A 1121 -13.32 29.52 4.63
C SER A 1121 -13.82 29.42 3.18
N ALA A 1122 -14.79 30.25 2.83
CA ALA A 1122 -15.26 30.52 1.47
C ALA A 1122 -14.37 31.59 0.81
#